data_AF-A0A0P7C113-F1
#
_entry.id   AF-A0A0P7C113-F1
#
_cell.length_a   1.000
_cell.length_b   1.000
_cell.length_c   1.000
_cell.angle_alpha   90.00
_cell.angle_beta   90.00
_cell.angle_gamma   90.00
#
_symmetry.space_group_name_H-M   'P 1'
#
loop_
_entity.id
_entity.type
_entity.pdbx_description
1 polymer ?
#
loop_
_entity_poly.entity_id
_entity_poly.type
_entity_poly.pdbx_seq_one_letter_code
_entity_poly.pdbx_strand_id
1 'polypeptide(L)'
;MKMVMRNILLLLVLMAPLSSLAQFVWNGHGDGFSWGDKDNWVGDVAPGANMNETVTINDANQTVIVSDTRTVGYLNVIGSTLEVATTGILNVAHTASSSLPDTRLIDLQNATLILNGRLNNRSIQDDFIIELDGNSTFRVGASGYHYTWLTIKGIYINSGSTYEVLAGGEAKLTMDSMSVTNFGTVNNLGKIDITHSSYGFNNYGLIINEDSLKITGTFGSKRGLYSTDSVNNQGYLFVSGVDEYALFNSGGIHNQSGGLLEIYRYASESSAPAGSESFHNEGLFQNDGELLMNSFTEFGVYNSADFINTNLVDIGTADSLGFVNIGAVGDTSLLQNTGRMDIHGNRSAIYNNAAAKVLWQGKGELTGGYVLDNLGYLEMTDSLTIEGTTKGFINSGIAQIDGPLTLLGSNFGLENQGKMEVGSSGHIYSGLMTTTFGSYALKNSGTFTNGGLIDITHGARGLLNASLQGFTNNGTLNIHNLSLIFLDNEGVTDSSYFVNNGFLNIGTTPTASPGSVVAGLYNQTKGKFTNNGSMDFSQLYQNFNGINNAGVFLQNGDLEIDQMEEVFIDNSGRFTCGSSSNFLADCSLNWLYKVLVNTGEFYFDGYSEFTFDHSYARNFALIENNDLMECRGTLFLNSEGGTAFFKNTDQLTVLDTLLLMNSYQYVFDNTGDVLIETSAYIKGDTVGGMKAGQSFVHKGVMELSVVGNLFDIGAGETIDNQGEIYIQHGQNVPIIKLTDATATLQNTGVIEIDGGLASGLVNPGTVLLTNGQINNQGTLRISSTEDPAIRVDAGSLINDDTLDVAAAQSLQLIYLNGGQLTNNGFFRISGAGEDNASLLLAKSATTVHNNGTIEIIDAFNSGLQLQGLFTTTANSEFLFTNNTRNTGNLLSHTGSTPVVYNGSMKATNAQNCVAFSGAAQNNGFLDLGTCSISMAGGTNNSGGHIISKDLSYIGQNDGVVEFLTTDAFSLIGTDVITNNGVMVDHGDAFRNIKFHDGGALGFPVWNKGLFVSPFYGTLSDGIKEVVNLNYTETGSLPISDDWYTDRAKTTVAGTWHQSDHHYTPNAAAVGADSIFFEVNMTGSNPIVLSVPVILPTSCPLPEIVRIFQPVVDRNLVDHTVWRGNRAPDYCHKIQLSGNEGFYLPSGYKMEVNSIEIAPQTGPDRWVEIETGAVFEVNVLGFE
;
A
#
# COMPACT_ATOMS: atom_id res chain seq x y z
N MET A 1 43.39 103.05 -37.31
CA MET A 1 43.81 104.43 -37.62
C MET A 1 43.25 105.37 -36.55
N LYS A 2 43.93 106.49 -36.27
CA LYS A 2 43.57 107.64 -35.41
C LYS A 2 42.14 107.65 -34.83
N MET A 3 41.98 107.61 -33.50
CA MET A 3 42.05 108.75 -32.55
C MET A 3 40.88 109.74 -32.62
N VAL A 4 40.35 110.03 -31.42
CA VAL A 4 39.70 111.28 -30.97
C VAL A 4 38.26 111.51 -31.50
N MET A 5 37.18 111.29 -30.71
CA MET A 5 36.80 111.80 -29.36
C MET A 5 36.18 113.20 -29.41
N ARG A 6 34.90 113.29 -29.02
CA ARG A 6 34.17 114.43 -28.41
C ARG A 6 32.66 114.09 -28.38
N ASN A 7 31.84 114.48 -27.40
CA ASN A 7 32.07 114.85 -26.00
C ASN A 7 30.71 115.08 -25.30
N ILE A 8 30.66 114.91 -23.97
CA ILE A 8 29.77 115.65 -23.03
C ILE A 8 28.24 115.44 -23.19
N LEU A 9 27.61 114.70 -22.26
CA LEU A 9 26.82 115.26 -21.13
C LEU A 9 25.87 114.21 -20.50
N LEU A 10 26.28 113.57 -19.39
CA LEU A 10 25.34 113.08 -18.37
C LEU A 10 26.11 112.87 -17.05
N LEU A 11 26.00 113.83 -16.12
CA LEU A 11 26.84 113.91 -14.92
C LEU A 11 26.01 114.28 -13.69
N LEU A 12 25.27 113.31 -13.15
CA LEU A 12 24.72 113.34 -11.78
C LEU A 12 24.23 111.92 -11.43
N VAL A 13 24.66 111.41 -10.27
CA VAL A 13 24.63 110.00 -9.78
C VAL A 13 25.89 109.20 -10.14
N LEU A 14 26.97 109.43 -9.38
CA LEU A 14 28.06 108.48 -9.07
C LEU A 14 29.08 109.16 -8.14
N MET A 15 28.81 109.14 -6.83
CA MET A 15 29.79 109.45 -5.78
C MET A 15 29.60 108.47 -4.62
N ALA A 16 30.23 107.31 -4.74
CA ALA A 16 30.66 106.52 -3.59
C ALA A 16 32.18 106.75 -3.43
N PRO A 17 32.70 106.95 -2.21
CA PRO A 17 34.14 107.08 -2.01
C PRO A 17 34.84 105.75 -2.28
N LEU A 18 35.87 105.77 -3.13
CA LEU A 18 36.84 104.70 -3.24
C LEU A 18 37.68 104.65 -1.95
N SER A 19 37.27 103.83 -0.99
CA SER A 19 38.15 103.38 0.09
C SER A 19 39.08 102.31 -0.46
N SER A 20 40.32 102.67 -0.78
CA SER A 20 41.37 101.70 -1.10
C SER A 20 41.65 100.83 0.13
N LEU A 21 41.41 99.51 0.02
CA LEU A 21 41.92 98.54 0.98
C LEU A 21 43.45 98.65 1.01
N ALA A 22 44.01 98.89 2.19
CA ALA A 22 45.46 98.95 2.37
C ALA A 22 45.98 97.52 2.59
N GLN A 23 46.66 96.99 1.57
CA GLN A 23 47.40 95.73 1.66
C GLN A 23 48.80 96.03 2.26
N PHE A 24 49.23 95.19 3.19
CA PHE A 24 50.44 95.40 3.97
C PHE A 24 51.31 94.14 3.95
N VAL A 25 52.56 94.26 3.52
CA VAL A 25 53.49 93.11 3.43
C VAL A 25 54.42 93.10 4.63
N TRP A 26 54.26 92.12 5.52
CA TRP A 26 55.22 91.86 6.59
C TRP A 26 56.31 90.90 6.11
N ASN A 27 57.48 91.47 5.86
CA ASN A 27 58.72 90.76 5.55
C ASN A 27 59.58 90.46 6.80
N GLY A 28 59.13 90.85 8.00
CA GLY A 28 59.86 90.63 9.25
C GLY A 28 60.86 91.72 9.65
N HIS A 29 60.81 92.91 9.05
CA HIS A 29 61.71 94.01 9.38
C HIS A 29 61.02 95.12 10.20
N GLY A 30 61.51 95.34 11.42
CA GLY A 30 61.14 96.44 12.31
C GLY A 30 62.35 96.86 13.15
N ASP A 31 62.32 98.07 13.71
CA ASP A 31 63.47 98.72 14.38
C ASP A 31 64.00 98.04 15.68
N GLY A 32 63.38 96.93 16.08
CA GLY A 32 63.75 96.15 17.27
C GLY A 32 63.15 96.66 18.58
N PHE A 33 62.43 97.79 18.61
CA PHE A 33 61.92 98.39 19.84
C PHE A 33 60.43 98.78 19.82
N SER A 34 59.78 98.93 18.66
CA SER A 34 58.37 99.38 18.61
C SER A 34 57.51 98.72 17.52
N TRP A 35 57.14 97.46 17.73
CA TRP A 35 56.36 96.64 16.79
C TRP A 35 54.87 97.00 16.62
N GLY A 36 54.33 97.90 17.45
CA GLY A 36 52.92 98.30 17.44
C GLY A 36 52.58 99.50 16.55
N ASP A 37 53.57 100.06 15.85
CA ASP A 37 53.40 101.21 14.96
C ASP A 37 53.94 100.88 13.56
N LYS A 38 53.15 101.14 12.52
CA LYS A 38 53.44 100.76 11.13
C LYS A 38 54.47 101.67 10.45
N ASP A 39 54.71 102.86 11.01
CA ASP A 39 55.61 103.86 10.41
C ASP A 39 57.10 103.62 10.77
N ASN A 40 57.41 102.71 11.71
CA ASN A 40 58.78 102.40 12.18
C ASN A 40 59.48 101.23 11.43
N TRP A 41 58.95 100.84 10.27
CA TRP A 41 59.34 99.61 9.56
C TRP A 41 60.42 99.88 8.49
N VAL A 42 61.58 100.39 8.92
CA VAL A 42 62.68 100.77 8.02
C VAL A 42 64.05 100.37 8.57
N GLY A 43 64.60 99.22 8.14
CA GLY A 43 66.01 98.86 8.39
C GLY A 43 66.32 97.36 8.36
N ASP A 44 67.48 97.01 7.77
CA ASP A 44 67.97 95.64 7.65
C ASP A 44 68.69 95.14 8.91
N VAL A 45 67.95 94.77 9.96
CA VAL A 45 68.47 93.98 11.08
C VAL A 45 67.50 92.86 11.44
N ALA A 46 67.95 91.61 11.35
CA ALA A 46 67.14 90.43 11.69
C ALA A 46 67.35 89.99 13.15
N PRO A 47 66.29 89.83 13.96
CA PRO A 47 66.40 89.29 15.32
C PRO A 47 66.67 87.77 15.33
N GLY A 48 67.29 87.29 16.41
CA GLY A 48 67.59 85.87 16.62
C GLY A 48 66.40 85.08 17.21
N ALA A 49 66.37 83.76 16.94
CA ALA A 49 65.21 82.86 17.06
C ALA A 49 64.56 82.64 18.45
N ASN A 50 64.91 83.42 19.48
CA ASN A 50 64.49 83.19 20.88
C ASN A 50 63.74 84.41 21.50
N MET A 51 63.02 85.22 20.72
CA MET A 51 62.21 86.32 21.26
C MET A 51 60.70 86.02 21.22
N ASN A 52 60.04 86.24 22.35
CA ASN A 52 58.58 86.19 22.49
C ASN A 52 57.95 87.46 21.89
N GLU A 53 57.99 87.56 20.57
CA GLU A 53 57.40 88.68 19.85
C GLU A 53 55.86 88.53 19.82
N THR A 54 55.17 89.61 20.20
CA THR A 54 53.71 89.77 20.11
C THR A 54 53.41 90.66 18.90
N VAL A 55 53.02 90.05 17.79
CA VAL A 55 52.53 90.79 16.62
C VAL A 55 51.05 91.13 16.87
N THR A 56 50.72 92.42 16.94
CA THR A 56 49.34 92.91 17.12
C THR A 56 48.94 93.79 15.94
N ILE A 57 47.98 93.33 15.16
CA ILE A 57 47.38 94.05 14.03
C ILE A 57 46.01 94.54 14.50
N ASN A 58 45.80 95.86 14.59
CA ASN A 58 44.61 96.48 15.22
C ASN A 58 43.74 97.30 14.26
N ASP A 59 44.16 97.51 13.01
CA ASP A 59 43.37 98.25 12.03
C ASP A 59 42.31 97.33 11.40
N ALA A 60 41.05 97.78 11.34
CA ALA A 60 39.99 97.02 10.68
C ALA A 60 40.13 97.07 9.14
N ASN A 61 39.91 95.93 8.48
CA ASN A 61 39.94 95.73 7.03
C ASN A 61 41.32 95.90 6.35
N GLN A 62 42.43 95.53 7.00
CA GLN A 62 43.72 95.36 6.32
C GLN A 62 43.99 93.90 5.98
N THR A 63 44.76 93.68 4.91
CA THR A 63 45.32 92.37 4.57
C THR A 63 46.81 92.38 4.90
N VAL A 64 47.24 91.52 5.83
CA VAL A 64 48.65 91.39 6.23
C VAL A 64 49.25 90.15 5.59
N ILE A 65 50.19 90.34 4.67
CA ILE A 65 50.89 89.26 3.96
C ILE A 65 52.17 88.87 4.69
N VAL A 66 52.31 87.60 5.07
CA VAL A 66 53.58 87.02 5.54
C VAL A 66 54.29 86.34 4.37
N SER A 67 55.50 86.80 4.01
CA SER A 67 56.21 86.37 2.78
C SER A 67 57.39 85.42 3.00
N ASP A 68 57.90 85.31 4.23
CA ASP A 68 59.08 84.53 4.60
C ASP A 68 58.79 83.49 5.71
N THR A 69 59.74 82.60 5.98
CA THR A 69 59.71 81.71 7.16
C THR A 69 59.97 82.50 8.45
N ARG A 70 59.00 82.50 9.38
CA ARG A 70 59.03 83.21 10.67
C ARG A 70 58.46 82.34 11.80
N THR A 71 59.07 82.43 12.97
CA THR A 71 58.50 81.89 14.23
C THR A 71 58.14 83.05 15.13
N VAL A 72 56.92 83.08 15.64
CA VAL A 72 56.42 84.08 16.59
C VAL A 72 56.07 83.43 17.92
N GLY A 73 56.33 84.15 19.02
CA GLY A 73 55.86 83.73 20.34
C GLY A 73 54.34 83.88 20.46
N TYR A 74 53.79 84.98 19.94
CA TYR A 74 52.38 85.32 20.10
C TYR A 74 51.86 86.12 18.88
N LEU A 75 50.66 85.78 18.40
CA LEU A 75 50.01 86.41 17.25
C LEU A 75 48.62 86.92 17.64
N ASN A 76 48.28 88.14 17.24
CA ASN A 76 47.01 88.80 17.54
C ASN A 76 46.55 89.65 16.35
N VAL A 77 45.43 89.28 15.73
CA VAL A 77 44.93 89.90 14.48
C VAL A 77 43.49 90.36 14.66
N ILE A 78 43.29 91.63 14.96
CA ILE A 78 41.97 92.21 15.26
C ILE A 78 41.47 92.99 14.03
N GLY A 79 40.26 92.69 13.56
CA GLY A 79 39.59 93.41 12.47
C GLY A 79 40.12 93.13 11.05
N SER A 80 41.18 92.34 10.89
CA SER A 80 41.96 92.18 9.65
C SER A 80 41.95 90.76 9.07
N THR A 81 42.43 90.65 7.83
CA THR A 81 42.75 89.40 7.11
C THR A 81 44.24 89.09 7.25
N LEU A 82 44.58 87.83 7.55
CA LEU A 82 45.94 87.32 7.55
C LEU A 82 46.16 86.48 6.29
N GLU A 83 47.04 86.93 5.42
CA GLU A 83 47.46 86.24 4.20
C GLU A 83 48.88 85.67 4.41
N VAL A 84 49.16 84.44 4.01
CA VAL A 84 50.54 83.92 3.94
C VAL A 84 50.85 83.57 2.49
N ALA A 85 51.85 84.24 1.93
CA ALA A 85 52.20 84.16 0.52
C ALA A 85 53.08 82.95 0.18
N THR A 86 53.36 82.81 -1.11
CA THR A 86 53.82 81.62 -1.87
C THR A 86 55.12 80.93 -1.40
N THR A 87 55.78 81.45 -0.35
CA THR A 87 57.01 80.92 0.26
C THR A 87 57.03 81.05 1.79
N GLY A 88 55.94 81.55 2.40
CA GLY A 88 55.85 81.84 3.81
C GLY A 88 55.64 80.59 4.67
N ILE A 89 56.35 80.53 5.79
CA ILE A 89 56.08 79.56 6.88
C ILE A 89 55.88 80.36 8.15
N LEU A 90 54.69 80.35 8.74
CA LEU A 90 54.43 81.00 10.02
C LEU A 90 54.30 79.94 11.13
N ASN A 91 55.18 79.98 12.13
CA ASN A 91 55.19 79.05 13.25
C ASN A 91 54.84 79.79 14.56
N VAL A 92 53.77 79.39 15.24
CA VAL A 92 53.30 79.99 16.51
C VAL A 92 53.72 79.10 17.67
N ALA A 93 54.71 79.55 18.45
CA ALA A 93 55.44 78.73 19.42
C ALA A 93 54.88 78.74 20.85
N HIS A 94 54.16 79.79 21.26
CA HIS A 94 53.58 79.92 22.59
C HIS A 94 52.08 80.30 22.54
N THR A 95 51.45 80.39 23.71
CA THR A 95 50.00 80.53 23.89
C THR A 95 49.46 81.84 23.31
N ALA A 96 48.99 81.83 22.05
CA ALA A 96 48.21 82.93 21.50
C ALA A 96 46.79 82.90 22.10
N SER A 97 46.66 83.43 23.32
CA SER A 97 45.38 83.77 23.95
C SER A 97 44.75 85.02 23.29
N SER A 98 44.65 85.00 21.97
CA SER A 98 43.92 85.99 21.20
C SER A 98 42.43 85.84 21.53
N SER A 99 41.93 86.59 22.51
CA SER A 99 40.50 86.76 22.70
C SER A 99 40.00 87.67 21.57
N LEU A 100 39.76 87.08 20.39
CA LEU A 100 39.41 87.78 19.17
C LEU A 100 37.91 88.08 19.12
N PRO A 101 37.48 89.35 19.23
CA PRO A 101 36.41 89.85 18.39
C PRO A 101 36.98 90.17 17.00
N ASP A 102 36.35 89.61 15.97
CA ASP A 102 36.40 90.09 14.58
C ASP A 102 37.72 89.93 13.78
N THR A 103 38.41 88.79 13.84
CA THR A 103 39.35 88.42 12.75
C THR A 103 38.55 87.97 11.53
N ARG A 104 38.87 88.47 10.33
CA ARG A 104 37.98 88.31 9.16
C ARG A 104 38.25 87.08 8.31
N LEU A 105 39.51 86.74 8.06
CA LEU A 105 39.92 85.60 7.21
C LEU A 105 41.40 85.24 7.50
N ILE A 106 41.72 83.94 7.52
CA ILE A 106 43.08 83.42 7.35
C ILE A 106 43.12 82.75 5.98
N ASP A 107 43.95 83.27 5.07
CA ASP A 107 44.16 82.77 3.71
C ASP A 107 45.63 82.34 3.56
N LEU A 108 45.85 81.08 3.21
CA LEU A 108 47.19 80.55 2.92
C LEU A 108 47.29 80.24 1.41
N GLN A 109 48.21 80.88 0.67
CA GLN A 109 48.39 80.61 -0.77
C GLN A 109 49.79 80.04 -1.07
N ASN A 110 49.90 78.72 -1.29
CA ASN A 110 51.16 77.96 -1.32
C ASN A 110 52.06 78.20 -0.09
N ALA A 111 51.46 78.18 1.11
CA ALA A 111 52.11 78.57 2.36
C ALA A 111 51.91 77.55 3.49
N THR A 112 52.72 77.62 4.54
CA THR A 112 52.57 76.76 5.73
C THR A 112 52.32 77.55 7.02
N LEU A 113 51.28 77.20 7.76
CA LEU A 113 51.01 77.69 9.11
C LEU A 113 51.16 76.53 10.11
N ILE A 114 52.03 76.67 11.10
CA ILE A 114 52.29 75.68 12.15
C ILE A 114 51.89 76.27 13.52
N LEU A 115 51.02 75.57 14.25
CA LEU A 115 50.54 75.94 15.58
C LEU A 115 51.10 74.97 16.62
N ASN A 116 52.20 75.35 17.28
CA ASN A 116 52.76 74.60 18.41
C ASN A 116 52.23 75.10 19.77
N GLY A 117 51.54 76.25 19.79
CA GLY A 117 50.80 76.76 20.94
C GLY A 117 49.28 76.76 20.73
N ARG A 118 48.58 77.58 21.51
CA ARG A 118 47.12 77.75 21.42
C ARG A 118 46.73 78.86 20.43
N LEU A 119 45.75 78.61 19.57
CA LEU A 119 45.01 79.59 18.76
C LEU A 119 43.54 79.60 19.20
N ASN A 120 42.97 80.78 19.44
CA ASN A 120 41.54 80.94 19.74
C ASN A 120 40.89 81.88 18.71
N ASN A 121 40.11 81.37 17.76
CA ASN A 121 39.35 82.18 16.81
C ASN A 121 37.87 82.26 17.21
N ARG A 122 37.28 83.46 17.09
CA ARG A 122 35.82 83.64 17.19
C ARG A 122 35.39 84.69 16.17
N SER A 123 34.46 84.33 15.28
CA SER A 123 33.94 85.24 14.26
C SER A 123 32.43 85.38 14.34
N ILE A 124 31.97 86.60 14.10
CA ILE A 124 30.57 87.03 14.23
C ILE A 124 30.10 87.79 12.96
N GLN A 125 30.90 87.81 11.89
CA GLN A 125 30.63 88.56 10.64
C GLN A 125 31.04 87.76 9.37
N ASP A 126 30.67 88.29 8.21
CA ASP A 126 30.22 87.53 7.02
C ASP A 126 31.27 86.86 6.09
N ASP A 127 32.51 86.52 6.51
CA ASP A 127 33.52 85.87 5.61
C ASP A 127 34.15 84.57 6.12
N PHE A 128 34.78 83.80 5.21
CA PHE A 128 35.45 82.52 5.53
C PHE A 128 36.60 82.76 6.51
N ILE A 129 36.94 81.75 7.30
CA ILE A 129 37.88 81.92 8.42
C ILE A 129 39.14 81.09 8.19
N ILE A 130 38.94 79.83 7.81
CA ILE A 130 39.86 78.85 7.23
C ILE A 130 39.91 78.83 5.69
N GLU A 131 40.86 79.41 4.95
CA GLU A 131 41.03 79.14 3.51
C GLU A 131 42.47 78.69 3.18
N LEU A 132 42.62 77.48 2.62
CA LEU A 132 43.93 76.87 2.32
C LEU A 132 44.09 76.60 0.82
N ASP A 133 44.77 77.50 0.11
CA ASP A 133 44.91 77.49 -1.34
C ASP A 133 46.27 77.06 -1.88
N GLY A 134 46.24 76.40 -3.04
CA GLY A 134 47.43 76.02 -3.82
C GLY A 134 48.52 75.30 -3.03
N ASN A 135 48.32 74.05 -2.62
CA ASN A 135 49.31 73.28 -1.86
C ASN A 135 49.70 73.86 -0.48
N SER A 136 48.85 74.67 0.13
CA SER A 136 49.08 75.20 1.48
C SER A 136 48.96 74.12 2.56
N THR A 137 49.65 74.28 3.69
CA THR A 137 49.58 73.36 4.84
C THR A 137 49.22 74.12 6.12
N PHE A 138 48.11 73.75 6.76
CA PHE A 138 47.78 74.18 8.12
C PHE A 138 48.05 73.02 9.08
N ARG A 139 48.98 73.18 10.03
CA ARG A 139 49.44 72.13 10.93
C ARG A 139 49.23 72.51 12.40
N VAL A 140 48.47 71.71 13.15
CA VAL A 140 48.48 71.73 14.62
C VAL A 140 49.58 70.77 15.10
N GLY A 141 50.55 71.29 15.83
CA GLY A 141 51.69 70.52 16.35
C GLY A 141 51.32 69.68 17.59
N ALA A 142 52.27 68.85 18.04
CA ALA A 142 52.12 67.89 19.15
C ALA A 142 51.83 68.50 20.55
N SER A 143 51.80 69.82 20.66
CA SER A 143 51.36 70.57 21.85
C SER A 143 50.43 71.74 21.49
N GLY A 144 49.96 71.76 20.23
CA GLY A 144 49.11 72.79 19.68
C GLY A 144 47.65 72.59 20.07
N TYR A 145 46.93 73.71 20.24
CA TYR A 145 45.51 73.73 20.56
C TYR A 145 44.77 74.74 19.68
N HIS A 146 44.07 74.28 18.65
CA HIS A 146 43.28 75.12 17.75
C HIS A 146 41.82 75.14 18.21
N TYR A 147 41.36 76.21 18.86
CA TYR A 147 39.96 76.38 19.24
C TYR A 147 39.30 77.48 18.42
N THR A 148 38.12 77.20 17.87
CA THR A 148 37.48 78.04 16.87
C THR A 148 35.96 78.00 17.03
N TRP A 149 35.30 79.15 17.18
CA TRP A 149 33.83 79.27 17.26
C TRP A 149 33.29 80.15 16.12
N LEU A 150 32.48 79.55 15.25
CA LEU A 150 31.99 80.11 14.00
C LEU A 150 30.46 80.22 14.00
N THR A 151 29.93 81.40 13.76
CA THR A 151 28.47 81.61 13.71
C THR A 151 27.92 81.71 12.27
N ILE A 152 28.73 82.07 11.27
CA ILE A 152 28.24 82.38 9.89
C ILE A 152 28.96 81.64 8.75
N LYS A 153 30.30 81.47 8.76
CA LYS A 153 31.08 80.78 7.70
C LYS A 153 32.11 79.77 8.26
N GLY A 154 32.64 78.89 7.42
CA GLY A 154 33.35 77.64 7.81
C GLY A 154 34.86 77.60 7.50
N ILE A 155 35.39 76.36 7.38
CA ILE A 155 36.77 76.05 6.94
C ILE A 155 36.73 75.45 5.53
N TYR A 156 37.64 75.88 4.66
CA TYR A 156 37.75 75.49 3.26
C TYR A 156 39.20 75.07 2.95
N ILE A 157 39.40 73.83 2.50
CA ILE A 157 40.71 73.26 2.16
C ILE A 157 40.70 72.98 0.66
N ASN A 158 41.40 73.77 -0.15
CA ASN A 158 41.41 73.57 -1.60
C ASN A 158 42.33 72.41 -2.03
N SER A 159 42.17 72.00 -3.29
CA SER A 159 42.92 70.87 -3.84
C SER A 159 44.44 71.08 -3.81
N GLY A 160 45.16 70.02 -3.45
CA GLY A 160 46.60 70.04 -3.17
C GLY A 160 46.97 70.50 -1.75
N SER A 161 46.11 71.25 -1.06
CA SER A 161 46.37 71.72 0.31
C SER A 161 46.17 70.63 1.37
N THR A 162 46.78 70.80 2.54
CA THR A 162 46.76 69.85 3.67
C THR A 162 46.32 70.53 4.97
N TYR A 163 45.38 69.93 5.70
CA TYR A 163 45.11 70.26 7.10
C TYR A 163 45.58 69.08 7.98
N GLU A 164 46.55 69.35 8.85
CA GLU A 164 47.25 68.32 9.63
C GLU A 164 47.13 68.58 11.14
N VAL A 165 46.88 67.54 11.91
CA VAL A 165 46.93 67.56 13.38
C VAL A 165 47.87 66.44 13.81
N LEU A 166 49.00 66.80 14.40
CA LEU A 166 50.01 65.84 14.84
C LEU A 166 49.62 65.19 16.19
N ALA A 167 50.19 64.01 16.47
CA ALA A 167 49.96 63.29 17.72
C ALA A 167 50.21 64.15 18.97
N GLY A 168 49.21 64.25 19.84
CA GLY A 168 49.18 65.13 21.02
C GLY A 168 48.60 66.53 20.78
N GLY A 169 48.37 66.93 19.53
CA GLY A 169 47.65 68.15 19.18
C GLY A 169 46.13 67.99 19.22
N GLU A 170 45.42 69.08 19.49
CA GLU A 170 43.95 69.12 19.56
C GLU A 170 43.38 70.30 18.74
N ALA A 171 42.35 70.05 17.96
CA ALA A 171 41.57 71.05 17.22
C ALA A 171 40.09 70.93 17.59
N LYS A 172 39.54 71.96 18.24
CA LYS A 172 38.14 72.01 18.69
C LYS A 172 37.38 73.10 17.96
N LEU A 173 36.47 72.68 17.08
CA LEU A 173 35.73 73.53 16.16
C LEU A 173 34.25 73.55 16.58
N THR A 174 33.70 74.72 16.87
CA THR A 174 32.27 74.93 17.17
C THR A 174 31.67 75.75 16.04
N MET A 175 30.59 75.27 15.40
CA MET A 175 30.04 75.88 14.18
C MET A 175 28.50 75.93 14.25
N ASP A 176 27.89 77.12 14.35
CA ASP A 176 26.45 77.23 14.61
C ASP A 176 25.56 77.15 13.34
N SER A 177 26.16 77.05 12.13
CA SER A 177 25.43 76.94 10.84
C SER A 177 26.24 76.34 9.67
N MET A 178 27.48 75.87 9.90
CA MET A 178 28.49 75.70 8.84
C MET A 178 29.23 74.37 8.90
N SER A 179 30.00 74.07 7.84
CA SER A 179 30.81 72.85 7.71
C SER A 179 32.32 73.13 7.60
N VAL A 180 33.11 72.08 7.84
CA VAL A 180 34.43 71.93 7.21
C VAL A 180 34.21 71.41 5.79
N THR A 181 34.83 72.04 4.79
CA THR A 181 34.80 71.56 3.40
C THR A 181 36.22 71.26 2.94
N ASN A 182 36.47 70.01 2.52
CA ASN A 182 37.78 69.54 2.08
C ASN A 182 37.77 69.14 0.60
N PHE A 183 38.70 69.67 -0.20
CA PHE A 183 39.08 69.22 -1.54
C PHE A 183 40.56 68.78 -1.60
N GLY A 184 41.27 68.86 -0.48
CA GLY A 184 42.69 68.52 -0.32
C GLY A 184 42.86 67.28 0.56
N THR A 185 43.87 67.31 1.44
CA THR A 185 44.16 66.21 2.38
C THR A 185 43.93 66.63 3.83
N VAL A 186 43.27 65.81 4.63
CA VAL A 186 43.25 65.93 6.09
C VAL A 186 44.03 64.79 6.71
N ASN A 187 45.10 65.11 7.45
CA ASN A 187 45.94 64.13 8.16
C ASN A 187 45.77 64.31 9.67
N ASN A 188 44.96 63.46 10.31
CA ASN A 188 44.68 63.54 11.74
C ASN A 188 45.38 62.43 12.53
N LEU A 189 46.57 62.73 13.04
CA LEU A 189 47.31 61.91 14.00
C LEU A 189 46.97 62.27 15.47
N GLY A 190 46.06 63.24 15.68
CA GLY A 190 45.65 63.73 16.99
C GLY A 190 44.13 63.89 17.10
N LYS A 191 43.67 64.98 17.75
CA LYS A 191 42.24 65.15 18.07
C LYS A 191 41.60 66.27 17.29
N ILE A 192 40.49 65.99 16.61
CA ILE A 192 39.62 66.95 15.94
C ILE A 192 38.20 66.77 16.50
N ASP A 193 37.69 67.74 17.25
CA ASP A 193 36.34 67.78 17.82
C ASP A 193 35.50 68.86 17.13
N ILE A 194 34.62 68.50 16.20
CA ILE A 194 33.64 69.38 15.56
C ILE A 194 32.32 69.33 16.32
N THR A 195 31.74 70.47 16.67
CA THR A 195 30.55 70.60 17.51
C THR A 195 29.57 71.63 16.97
N HIS A 196 28.27 71.44 17.24
CA HIS A 196 27.13 72.28 16.86
C HIS A 196 26.80 72.38 15.35
N SER A 197 27.62 71.76 14.49
CA SER A 197 27.62 71.95 13.03
C SER A 197 26.37 71.48 12.30
N SER A 198 25.74 72.38 11.53
CA SER A 198 24.55 72.09 10.72
C SER A 198 24.80 71.35 9.40
N TYR A 199 26.05 71.34 8.91
CA TYR A 199 26.46 70.66 7.66
C TYR A 199 27.72 69.80 7.84
N GLY A 200 28.14 69.58 9.08
CA GLY A 200 29.20 68.68 9.51
C GLY A 200 30.53 68.86 8.77
N PHE A 201 30.97 67.78 8.14
CA PHE A 201 32.19 67.71 7.35
C PHE A 201 31.84 67.27 5.92
N ASN A 202 32.02 68.17 4.95
CA ASN A 202 31.88 67.88 3.53
C ASN A 202 33.25 67.54 2.93
N ASN A 203 33.46 66.27 2.59
CA ASN A 203 34.71 65.76 2.06
C ASN A 203 34.62 65.43 0.55
N TYR A 204 35.52 66.04 -0.19
CA TYR A 204 35.78 65.90 -1.63
C TYR A 204 37.30 65.69 -1.86
N GLY A 205 38.01 65.18 -0.86
CA GLY A 205 39.45 64.91 -0.86
C GLY A 205 39.81 63.76 0.10
N LEU A 206 41.10 63.53 0.35
CA LEU A 206 41.55 62.43 1.22
C LEU A 206 41.43 62.79 2.72
N ILE A 207 40.85 61.91 3.53
CA ILE A 207 40.97 61.94 5.00
C ILE A 207 41.78 60.72 5.47
N ILE A 208 42.75 60.97 6.35
CA ILE A 208 43.48 59.96 7.13
C ILE A 208 43.25 60.28 8.61
N ASN A 209 42.71 59.33 9.39
CA ASN A 209 42.43 59.49 10.82
C ASN A 209 43.07 58.35 11.63
N GLU A 210 44.09 58.65 12.43
CA GLU A 210 44.83 57.69 13.26
C GLU A 210 44.62 57.85 14.78
N ASP A 211 44.05 58.98 15.27
CA ASP A 211 43.65 59.16 16.69
C ASP A 211 42.15 59.42 16.84
N SER A 212 41.66 60.66 16.79
CA SER A 212 40.24 60.96 17.08
C SER A 212 39.66 62.07 16.21
N LEU A 213 38.65 61.76 15.39
CA LEU A 213 37.81 62.73 14.67
C LEU A 213 36.36 62.59 15.15
N LYS A 214 35.84 63.61 15.84
CA LYS A 214 34.48 63.67 16.35
C LYS A 214 33.69 64.75 15.64
N ILE A 215 32.46 64.45 15.26
CA ILE A 215 31.53 65.35 14.59
C ILE A 215 30.19 65.27 15.33
N THR A 216 29.83 66.33 16.04
CA THR A 216 28.57 66.42 16.81
C THR A 216 27.74 67.59 16.29
N GLY A 217 26.65 67.30 15.59
CA GLY A 217 25.68 68.29 15.17
C GLY A 217 24.77 68.78 16.29
N THR A 218 23.88 69.71 15.96
CA THR A 218 22.73 70.14 16.78
C THR A 218 21.41 69.66 16.18
N PHE A 219 20.33 69.63 16.96
CA PHE A 219 18.98 69.37 16.43
C PHE A 219 18.64 70.35 15.28
N GLY A 220 18.23 69.82 14.12
CA GLY A 220 18.09 70.55 12.85
C GLY A 220 19.29 70.47 11.91
N SER A 221 20.39 69.79 12.29
CA SER A 221 21.59 69.65 11.46
C SER A 221 21.39 68.64 10.36
N LYS A 222 21.72 68.98 9.11
CA LYS A 222 21.47 68.11 7.96
C LYS A 222 22.48 66.97 7.85
N ARG A 223 23.78 67.29 7.85
CA ARG A 223 24.83 66.32 7.47
C ARG A 223 25.89 66.18 8.55
N GLY A 224 26.32 64.94 8.82
CA GLY A 224 27.43 64.60 9.71
C GLY A 224 28.75 64.53 8.95
N LEU A 225 29.07 63.40 8.33
CA LEU A 225 30.17 63.26 7.38
C LEU A 225 29.60 62.97 5.99
N TYR A 226 29.84 63.87 5.04
CA TYR A 226 29.42 63.73 3.63
C TYR A 226 30.67 63.56 2.77
N SER A 227 31.00 62.33 2.38
CA SER A 227 32.22 62.00 1.63
C SER A 227 31.94 61.58 0.19
N THR A 228 32.69 62.18 -0.73
CA THR A 228 32.72 61.88 -2.17
C THR A 228 34.12 61.45 -2.65
N ASP A 229 35.07 61.36 -1.72
CA ASP A 229 36.42 60.81 -1.90
C ASP A 229 36.78 59.99 -0.64
N SER A 230 38.01 59.50 -0.57
CA SER A 230 38.48 58.44 0.33
C SER A 230 38.62 58.88 1.79
N VAL A 231 38.11 58.06 2.72
CA VAL A 231 38.33 58.19 4.17
C VAL A 231 39.00 56.93 4.71
N ASN A 232 40.24 57.05 5.18
CA ASN A 232 40.98 55.98 5.85
C ASN A 232 40.94 56.21 7.37
N ASN A 233 40.27 55.31 8.11
CA ASN A 233 40.15 55.39 9.56
C ASN A 233 40.93 54.25 10.24
N GLN A 234 41.99 54.58 10.98
CA GLN A 234 42.68 53.70 11.92
C GLN A 234 42.41 54.06 13.39
N GLY A 235 41.86 55.25 13.65
CA GLY A 235 41.50 55.73 14.98
C GLY A 235 40.00 55.69 15.28
N TYR A 236 39.56 56.57 16.18
CA TYR A 236 38.15 56.79 16.52
C TYR A 236 37.53 57.84 15.58
N LEU A 237 36.49 57.46 14.85
CA LEU A 237 35.65 58.35 14.06
C LEU A 237 34.23 58.33 14.65
N PHE A 238 33.79 59.45 15.22
CA PHE A 238 32.48 59.59 15.84
C PHE A 238 31.62 60.60 15.10
N VAL A 239 30.40 60.21 14.74
CA VAL A 239 29.45 61.11 14.10
C VAL A 239 28.11 61.07 14.82
N SER A 240 27.62 62.22 15.29
CA SER A 240 26.40 62.28 16.07
C SER A 240 25.55 63.53 15.85
N GLY A 241 24.26 63.42 16.19
CA GLY A 241 23.37 64.56 16.36
C GLY A 241 22.92 65.26 15.07
N VAL A 242 22.52 64.48 14.06
CA VAL A 242 22.20 64.93 12.69
C VAL A 242 20.94 64.24 12.14
N ASP A 243 20.22 64.95 11.27
CA ASP A 243 18.81 64.69 10.92
C ASP A 243 18.55 64.26 9.47
N GLU A 244 19.47 64.47 8.51
CA GLU A 244 19.30 64.07 7.10
C GLU A 244 20.21 62.88 6.74
N TYR A 245 21.53 63.06 6.91
CA TYR A 245 22.56 62.04 6.67
C TYR A 245 23.60 62.06 7.80
N ALA A 246 23.71 61.01 8.60
CA ALA A 246 24.82 60.95 9.56
C ALA A 246 26.14 60.60 8.88
N LEU A 247 26.16 59.55 8.07
CA LEU A 247 27.26 59.26 7.15
C LEU A 247 26.72 59.10 5.71
N PHE A 248 27.30 59.84 4.77
CA PHE A 248 27.11 59.66 3.33
C PHE A 248 28.48 59.35 2.71
N ASN A 249 28.57 58.29 1.91
CA ASN A 249 29.77 57.89 1.17
C ASN A 249 29.45 57.68 -0.31
N SER A 250 30.27 58.22 -1.19
CA SER A 250 30.28 57.89 -2.63
C SER A 250 31.70 57.73 -3.21
N GLY A 251 32.75 57.98 -2.40
CA GLY A 251 34.14 57.95 -2.85
C GLY A 251 34.99 56.81 -2.31
N GLY A 252 34.65 56.27 -1.13
CA GLY A 252 35.39 55.21 -0.46
C GLY A 252 35.55 55.46 1.03
N ILE A 253 35.21 54.49 1.87
CA ILE A 253 35.57 54.50 3.30
C ILE A 253 36.23 53.17 3.65
N HIS A 254 37.41 53.24 4.26
CA HIS A 254 38.12 52.09 4.82
C HIS A 254 38.32 52.28 6.32
N ASN A 255 37.47 51.64 7.13
CA ASN A 255 37.70 51.50 8.56
C ASN A 255 38.66 50.32 8.77
N GLN A 256 39.91 50.61 9.09
CA GLN A 256 41.01 49.65 9.10
C GLN A 256 41.09 48.89 10.43
N SER A 257 41.88 47.81 10.47
CA SER A 257 42.12 47.03 11.69
C SER A 257 42.70 47.91 12.81
N GLY A 258 41.89 48.19 13.83
CA GLY A 258 42.20 49.09 14.95
C GLY A 258 41.32 50.34 15.03
N GLY A 259 40.64 50.69 13.93
CA GLY A 259 39.69 51.79 13.87
C GLY A 259 38.34 51.46 14.51
N LEU A 260 37.74 52.46 15.16
CA LEU A 260 36.39 52.43 15.69
C LEU A 260 35.57 53.54 15.02
N LEU A 261 34.53 53.16 14.29
CA LEU A 261 33.55 54.07 13.71
C LEU A 261 32.26 53.98 14.52
N GLU A 262 31.86 55.08 15.16
CA GLU A 262 30.64 55.16 15.98
C GLU A 262 29.67 56.22 15.43
N ILE A 263 28.44 55.82 15.13
CA ILE A 263 27.38 56.68 14.58
C ILE A 263 26.19 56.74 15.55
N TYR A 264 25.78 57.94 15.95
CA TYR A 264 24.72 58.15 16.95
C TYR A 264 23.69 59.20 16.51
N ARG A 265 22.45 58.80 16.19
CA ARG A 265 21.37 59.75 15.85
C ARG A 265 20.59 60.18 17.09
N TYR A 266 20.04 61.40 17.11
CA TYR A 266 19.15 61.83 18.20
C TYR A 266 17.83 61.05 18.15
N ALA A 267 17.57 60.25 19.17
CA ALA A 267 16.28 59.62 19.41
C ALA A 267 15.24 60.66 19.88
N SER A 268 14.63 61.38 18.93
CA SER A 268 13.40 62.15 19.17
C SER A 268 12.25 61.55 18.38
N GLU A 269 11.32 60.92 19.08
CA GLU A 269 10.13 60.29 18.52
C GLU A 269 9.35 61.24 17.59
N SER A 270 8.71 60.68 16.56
CA SER A 270 7.64 61.29 15.73
C SER A 270 7.96 62.41 14.73
N SER A 271 9.19 62.91 14.59
CA SER A 271 9.45 64.10 13.73
C SER A 271 10.56 64.02 12.67
N ALA A 272 11.26 62.89 12.53
CA ALA A 272 12.22 62.69 11.44
C ALA A 272 11.54 62.80 10.06
N PRO A 273 12.09 63.58 9.10
CA PRO A 273 11.57 63.60 7.73
C PRO A 273 11.65 62.22 7.09
N ALA A 274 10.64 61.87 6.27
CA ALA A 274 10.69 60.68 5.44
C ALA A 274 11.86 60.76 4.46
N GLY A 275 12.68 59.70 4.37
CA GLY A 275 13.92 59.69 3.60
C GLY A 275 15.12 60.34 4.31
N SER A 276 15.22 60.19 5.64
CA SER A 276 16.43 60.56 6.37
C SER A 276 17.20 59.31 6.82
N GLU A 277 18.45 59.21 6.39
CA GLU A 277 19.26 58.00 6.48
C GLU A 277 20.38 58.18 7.52
N SER A 278 20.62 57.15 8.33
CA SER A 278 21.75 57.16 9.27
C SER A 278 23.06 56.85 8.55
N PHE A 279 23.01 55.97 7.55
CA PHE A 279 24.15 55.57 6.74
C PHE A 279 23.70 55.42 5.29
N HIS A 280 24.34 56.13 4.37
CA HIS A 280 24.09 56.07 2.94
C HIS A 280 25.39 55.81 2.20
N ASN A 281 25.45 54.73 1.41
CA ASN A 281 26.68 54.29 0.76
C ASN A 281 26.49 53.99 -0.73
N GLU A 282 27.04 54.85 -1.59
CA GLU A 282 27.14 54.71 -3.05
C GLU A 282 28.57 54.33 -3.52
N GLY A 283 29.53 54.21 -2.59
CA GLY A 283 30.92 53.86 -2.89
C GLY A 283 31.38 52.58 -2.17
N LEU A 284 32.64 52.17 -2.37
CA LEU A 284 33.21 51.07 -1.60
C LEU A 284 33.23 51.43 -0.10
N PHE A 285 32.69 50.54 0.74
CA PHE A 285 32.84 50.62 2.18
C PHE A 285 33.46 49.33 2.70
N GLN A 286 34.66 49.42 3.28
CA GLN A 286 35.37 48.29 3.88
C GLN A 286 35.54 48.50 5.38
N ASN A 287 35.07 47.53 6.17
CA ASN A 287 35.20 47.50 7.62
C ASN A 287 36.06 46.31 8.08
N ASP A 288 37.30 46.60 8.42
CA ASP A 288 38.23 45.71 9.14
C ASP A 288 38.35 46.10 10.63
N GLY A 289 37.75 47.21 11.05
CA GLY A 289 37.65 47.70 12.43
C GLY A 289 36.30 47.40 13.09
N GLU A 290 35.97 48.14 14.15
CA GLU A 290 34.65 48.08 14.80
C GLU A 290 33.74 49.18 14.22
N LEU A 291 32.50 48.82 13.85
CA LEU A 291 31.43 49.74 13.46
C LEU A 291 30.28 49.61 14.48
N LEU A 292 30.02 50.68 15.22
CA LEU A 292 28.91 50.77 16.18
C LEU A 292 27.88 51.80 15.69
N MET A 293 26.61 51.41 15.62
CA MET A 293 25.53 52.30 15.20
C MET A 293 24.39 52.30 16.22
N ASN A 294 24.02 53.47 16.73
CA ASN A 294 23.01 53.63 17.79
C ASN A 294 21.87 54.55 17.34
N SER A 295 20.63 54.18 17.67
CA SER A 295 19.40 54.94 17.39
C SER A 295 19.17 55.25 15.90
N PHE A 296 19.51 54.31 15.02
CA PHE A 296 19.46 54.49 13.56
C PHE A 296 18.04 54.50 12.98
N THR A 297 17.96 54.85 11.69
CA THR A 297 16.73 54.83 10.87
C THR A 297 16.95 53.96 9.64
N GLU A 298 17.89 54.33 8.78
CA GLU A 298 18.17 53.57 7.56
C GLU A 298 19.68 53.45 7.35
N PHE A 299 20.08 52.27 6.90
CA PHE A 299 21.41 51.87 6.47
C PHE A 299 21.26 51.42 5.01
N GLY A 300 21.73 52.22 4.07
CA GLY A 300 21.55 51.99 2.63
C GLY A 300 22.87 51.77 1.90
N VAL A 301 22.88 50.77 1.00
CA VAL A 301 23.99 50.45 0.09
C VAL A 301 23.47 50.47 -1.35
N TYR A 302 23.75 51.52 -2.11
CA TYR A 302 23.08 51.86 -3.38
C TYR A 302 24.05 51.95 -4.56
N ASN A 303 23.52 52.15 -5.78
CA ASN A 303 24.27 52.52 -6.98
C ASN A 303 25.43 51.57 -7.35
N SER A 304 25.24 50.27 -7.09
CA SER A 304 26.25 49.21 -7.28
C SER A 304 27.50 49.36 -6.39
N ALA A 305 27.32 49.89 -5.18
CA ALA A 305 28.30 49.91 -4.12
C ALA A 305 28.54 48.53 -3.49
N ASP A 306 29.78 48.31 -3.04
CA ASP A 306 30.17 47.15 -2.23
C ASP A 306 30.30 47.56 -0.75
N PHE A 307 29.64 46.81 0.14
CA PHE A 307 29.86 46.85 1.58
C PHE A 307 30.54 45.55 2.02
N ILE A 308 31.78 45.64 2.49
CA ILE A 308 32.61 44.51 2.91
C ILE A 308 32.90 44.64 4.40
N ASN A 309 32.41 43.70 5.21
CA ASN A 309 32.73 43.61 6.63
C ASN A 309 33.57 42.36 6.92
N THR A 310 34.73 42.54 7.55
CA THR A 310 35.62 41.46 8.00
C THR A 310 35.71 41.35 9.53
N ASN A 311 35.09 42.27 10.28
CA ASN A 311 35.19 42.38 11.74
C ASN A 311 33.81 42.68 12.38
N LEU A 312 33.70 43.45 13.45
CA LEU A 312 32.44 43.70 14.16
C LEU A 312 31.64 44.86 13.54
N VAL A 313 30.36 44.58 13.25
CA VAL A 313 29.29 45.54 13.04
C VAL A 313 28.21 45.27 14.10
N ASP A 314 27.92 46.24 14.96
CA ASP A 314 26.83 46.19 15.95
C ASP A 314 25.90 47.39 15.74
N ILE A 315 24.65 47.09 15.38
CA ILE A 315 23.61 48.08 15.09
C ILE A 315 22.52 47.98 16.16
N GLY A 316 22.66 48.81 17.19
CA GLY A 316 21.88 48.80 18.42
C GLY A 316 20.49 49.44 18.34
N THR A 317 19.70 49.19 19.39
CA THR A 317 18.25 49.41 19.45
C THR A 317 17.79 50.78 18.96
N ALA A 318 16.99 50.77 17.88
CA ALA A 318 16.19 51.90 17.45
C ALA A 318 14.73 51.80 17.93
N ASP A 319 14.20 52.90 18.47
CA ASP A 319 12.75 53.10 18.69
C ASP A 319 11.97 53.31 17.37
N SER A 320 12.66 53.28 16.23
CA SER A 320 12.12 53.60 14.91
C SER A 320 12.40 52.52 13.84
N LEU A 321 11.96 52.79 12.62
CA LEU A 321 11.97 51.89 11.46
C LEU A 321 13.38 51.60 10.93
N GLY A 322 14.16 50.75 11.60
CA GLY A 322 15.47 50.28 11.13
C GLY A 322 15.38 49.47 9.83
N PHE A 323 15.96 49.98 8.73
CA PHE A 323 16.09 49.24 7.47
C PHE A 323 17.55 49.11 7.02
N VAL A 324 17.93 47.93 6.54
CA VAL A 324 19.14 47.68 5.73
C VAL A 324 18.68 47.47 4.29
N ASN A 325 18.96 48.44 3.41
CA ASN A 325 18.51 48.43 2.03
C ASN A 325 19.71 48.18 1.10
N ILE A 326 19.66 47.12 0.30
CA ILE A 326 20.78 46.67 -0.54
C ILE A 326 20.39 46.73 -2.02
N GLY A 327 21.05 47.65 -2.73
CA GLY A 327 20.76 48.06 -4.11
C GLY A 327 19.51 48.93 -4.22
N ALA A 328 19.39 49.72 -5.27
CA ALA A 328 18.11 50.13 -5.85
C ALA A 328 17.66 49.13 -6.93
N VAL A 329 16.48 49.36 -7.54
CA VAL A 329 15.95 48.50 -8.62
C VAL A 329 16.87 48.57 -9.85
N GLY A 330 17.71 47.56 -10.02
CA GLY A 330 18.65 47.42 -11.14
C GLY A 330 20.13 47.46 -10.77
N ASP A 331 20.47 47.76 -9.51
CA ASP A 331 21.86 47.83 -9.04
C ASP A 331 22.46 46.47 -8.71
N THR A 332 23.74 46.26 -9.03
CA THR A 332 24.48 45.03 -8.71
C THR A 332 25.29 45.16 -7.42
N SER A 333 24.74 45.81 -6.39
CA SER A 333 25.41 46.03 -5.10
C SER A 333 25.74 44.71 -4.39
N LEU A 334 26.87 44.67 -3.68
CA LEU A 334 27.30 43.54 -2.86
C LEU A 334 27.28 43.90 -1.37
N LEU A 335 26.66 43.07 -0.54
CA LEU A 335 26.97 43.00 0.89
C LEU A 335 27.74 41.71 1.15
N GLN A 336 28.99 41.82 1.57
CA GLN A 336 29.81 40.68 2.00
C GLN A 336 30.15 40.83 3.49
N ASN A 337 29.68 39.87 4.30
CA ASN A 337 30.02 39.77 5.72
C ASN A 337 30.85 38.50 5.95
N THR A 338 32.14 38.64 6.26
CA THR A 338 32.99 37.56 6.81
C THR A 338 33.30 37.76 8.30
N GLY A 339 32.79 38.84 8.90
CA GLY A 339 32.98 39.20 10.30
C GLY A 339 31.82 38.79 11.20
N ARG A 340 31.53 39.58 12.24
CA ARG A 340 30.30 39.51 13.02
C ARG A 340 29.41 40.70 12.68
N MET A 341 28.14 40.47 12.38
CA MET A 341 27.15 41.51 12.10
C MET A 341 25.88 41.29 12.91
N ASP A 342 25.67 42.10 13.93
CA ASP A 342 24.48 42.05 14.79
C ASP A 342 23.59 43.28 14.52
N ILE A 343 22.28 43.08 14.40
CA ILE A 343 21.31 44.14 14.09
C ILE A 343 20.06 43.97 14.96
N HIS A 344 19.79 44.95 15.82
CA HIS A 344 18.76 44.90 16.84
C HIS A 344 17.80 46.09 16.76
N GLY A 345 16.49 45.86 16.63
CA GLY A 345 15.52 46.96 16.62
C GLY A 345 14.07 46.59 16.32
N ASN A 346 13.12 47.40 16.78
CA ASN A 346 11.69 47.08 16.78
C ASN A 346 11.06 46.73 15.41
N ARG A 347 11.69 47.14 14.30
CA ARG A 347 11.24 46.84 12.93
C ARG A 347 12.37 46.45 11.98
N SER A 348 13.54 46.07 12.51
CA SER A 348 14.73 45.71 11.73
C SER A 348 14.42 44.77 10.57
N ALA A 349 14.89 45.14 9.39
CA ALA A 349 14.70 44.41 8.14
C ALA A 349 15.91 44.56 7.20
N ILE A 350 16.47 43.45 6.73
CA ILE A 350 17.35 43.45 5.55
C ILE A 350 16.48 43.23 4.31
N TYR A 351 16.58 44.14 3.34
CA TYR A 351 15.88 44.08 2.05
C TYR A 351 16.92 44.04 0.92
N ASN A 352 16.98 42.90 0.22
CA ASN A 352 17.91 42.68 -0.89
C ASN A 352 17.17 42.81 -2.24
N ASN A 353 17.48 43.84 -3.03
CA ASN A 353 16.83 44.05 -4.32
C ASN A 353 17.23 42.99 -5.37
N ALA A 354 16.40 42.82 -6.41
CA ALA A 354 16.46 41.72 -7.37
C ALA A 354 17.79 41.56 -8.16
N ALA A 355 18.65 42.57 -8.19
CA ALA A 355 19.95 42.53 -8.86
C ALA A 355 21.15 42.50 -7.89
N ALA A 356 20.91 42.65 -6.58
CA ALA A 356 21.95 42.72 -5.56
C ALA A 356 22.30 41.33 -4.97
N LYS A 357 23.53 41.23 -4.47
CA LYS A 357 24.12 39.99 -3.92
C LYS A 357 24.41 40.15 -2.43
N VAL A 358 23.96 39.19 -1.61
CA VAL A 358 24.32 39.07 -0.20
C VAL A 358 25.16 37.81 0.00
N LEU A 359 26.36 37.99 0.55
CA LEU A 359 27.32 36.95 0.93
C LEU A 359 27.46 36.94 2.45
N TRP A 360 26.78 36.01 3.10
CA TRP A 360 26.80 35.85 4.56
C TRP A 360 27.75 34.70 4.95
N GLN A 361 29.01 35.06 5.17
CA GLN A 361 30.14 34.14 5.36
C GLN A 361 30.76 34.22 6.76
N GLY A 362 30.14 35.00 7.65
CA GLY A 362 30.50 35.14 9.06
C GLY A 362 29.26 35.06 9.95
N LYS A 363 29.42 35.38 11.23
CA LYS A 363 28.36 35.21 12.22
C LYS A 363 27.45 36.42 12.31
N GLY A 364 26.24 36.22 12.80
CA GLY A 364 25.45 37.34 13.30
C GLY A 364 24.05 37.00 13.75
N GLU A 365 23.41 38.02 14.31
CA GLU A 365 22.10 37.96 14.93
C GLU A 365 21.24 39.14 14.45
N LEU A 366 20.04 38.86 13.95
CA LEU A 366 19.10 39.85 13.45
C LEU A 366 17.81 39.75 14.28
N THR A 367 17.55 40.73 15.15
CA THR A 367 16.34 40.73 16.00
C THR A 367 15.45 41.93 15.71
N GLY A 368 14.15 41.68 15.48
CA GLY A 368 13.21 42.77 15.19
C GLY A 368 11.81 42.38 14.72
N GLY A 369 11.27 43.18 13.79
CA GLY A 369 9.88 43.06 13.32
C GLY A 369 9.70 42.28 12.01
N TYR A 370 10.58 42.50 11.04
CA TYR A 370 10.43 42.12 9.63
C TYR A 370 11.78 41.66 9.04
N VAL A 371 12.33 40.54 9.48
CA VAL A 371 13.80 40.46 9.61
C VAL A 371 14.61 40.37 8.30
N LEU A 372 14.21 39.56 7.31
CA LEU A 372 14.96 39.41 6.06
C LEU A 372 14.03 39.12 4.87
N ASP A 373 14.10 39.95 3.82
CA ASP A 373 13.39 39.79 2.54
C ASP A 373 14.39 39.77 1.38
N ASN A 374 14.56 38.60 0.77
CA ASN A 374 15.49 38.36 -0.33
C ASN A 374 14.77 38.35 -1.68
N LEU A 375 14.90 39.42 -2.47
CA LEU A 375 14.45 39.45 -3.88
C LEU A 375 15.58 39.12 -4.87
N GLY A 376 16.83 39.34 -4.49
CA GLY A 376 18.04 39.11 -5.30
C GLY A 376 18.66 37.73 -5.05
N TYR A 377 19.97 37.71 -4.78
CA TYR A 377 20.71 36.49 -4.43
C TYR A 377 21.25 36.55 -3.00
N LEU A 378 21.07 35.46 -2.25
CA LEU A 378 21.64 35.23 -0.92
C LEU A 378 22.43 33.91 -0.92
N GLU A 379 23.66 33.94 -0.40
CA GLU A 379 24.52 32.78 -0.14
C GLU A 379 25.03 32.85 1.28
N MET A 380 24.75 31.82 2.09
CA MET A 380 25.03 31.78 3.51
C MET A 380 25.85 30.54 3.87
N THR A 381 27.06 30.74 4.40
CA THR A 381 28.03 29.66 4.68
C THR A 381 28.49 29.58 6.15
N ASP A 382 28.06 30.52 7.01
CA ASP A 382 28.28 30.51 8.47
C ASP A 382 26.97 30.92 9.19
N SER A 383 26.96 30.89 10.52
CA SER A 383 25.73 30.93 11.32
C SER A 383 24.99 32.29 11.30
N LEU A 384 23.69 32.24 11.04
CA LEU A 384 22.77 33.38 11.13
C LEU A 384 21.56 33.04 12.03
N THR A 385 21.30 33.90 13.03
CA THR A 385 20.08 33.84 13.84
C THR A 385 19.14 34.99 13.48
N ILE A 386 17.86 34.69 13.28
CA ILE A 386 16.79 35.62 12.93
C ILE A 386 15.64 35.47 13.93
N GLU A 387 15.34 36.53 14.69
CA GLU A 387 14.21 36.56 15.64
C GLU A 387 13.22 37.68 15.28
N GLY A 388 12.08 37.29 14.70
CA GLY A 388 11.07 38.18 14.11
C GLY A 388 9.74 38.20 14.85
N THR A 389 9.44 39.30 15.53
CA THR A 389 8.16 39.51 16.23
C THR A 389 6.93 39.59 15.31
N THR A 390 7.10 39.76 13.98
CA THR A 390 5.99 39.76 13.00
C THR A 390 6.22 38.80 11.83
N LYS A 391 7.41 38.81 11.23
CA LYS A 391 7.81 37.92 10.12
C LYS A 391 9.28 37.54 10.24
N GLY A 392 9.61 36.27 9.94
CA GLY A 392 11.00 35.78 9.89
C GLY A 392 11.69 36.08 8.56
N PHE A 393 11.95 35.05 7.77
CA PHE A 393 12.63 35.11 6.47
C PHE A 393 11.66 34.96 5.29
N ILE A 394 11.75 35.83 4.29
CA ILE A 394 11.08 35.73 3.00
C ILE A 394 12.13 35.56 1.90
N ASN A 395 11.96 34.56 1.04
CA ASN A 395 12.78 34.37 -0.15
C ASN A 395 11.93 34.44 -1.42
N SER A 396 12.01 35.55 -2.15
CA SER A 396 11.41 35.71 -3.49
C SER A 396 12.44 35.55 -4.62
N GLY A 397 13.73 35.67 -4.31
CA GLY A 397 14.86 35.53 -5.22
C GLY A 397 15.49 34.14 -5.20
N ILE A 398 16.83 34.08 -5.14
CA ILE A 398 17.63 32.86 -5.00
C ILE A 398 18.30 32.86 -3.63
N ALA A 399 18.16 31.77 -2.88
CA ALA A 399 18.86 31.55 -1.61
C ALA A 399 19.60 30.20 -1.61
N GLN A 400 20.87 30.23 -1.22
CA GLN A 400 21.72 29.05 -1.00
C GLN A 400 22.22 29.04 0.45
N ILE A 401 21.88 27.98 1.19
CA ILE A 401 22.13 27.86 2.64
C ILE A 401 23.02 26.63 2.90
N ASP A 402 24.29 26.88 3.21
CA ASP A 402 25.32 25.88 3.53
C ASP A 402 25.81 25.94 4.99
N GLY A 403 25.31 26.90 5.78
CA GLY A 403 25.56 27.04 7.21
C GLY A 403 24.30 26.88 8.09
N PRO A 404 24.41 27.08 9.41
CA PRO A 404 23.28 27.08 10.34
C PRO A 404 22.42 28.35 10.24
N LEU A 405 21.11 28.20 10.06
CA LEU A 405 20.12 29.27 9.97
C LEU A 405 19.01 29.04 11.01
N THR A 406 18.97 29.88 12.05
CA THR A 406 17.94 29.82 13.10
C THR A 406 16.86 30.87 12.81
N LEU A 407 15.61 30.45 12.67
CA LEU A 407 14.46 31.29 12.32
C LEU A 407 13.37 31.16 13.40
N LEU A 408 13.16 32.23 14.17
CA LEU A 408 12.07 32.34 15.14
C LEU A 408 11.11 33.43 14.68
N GLY A 409 9.86 33.10 14.36
CA GLY A 409 8.90 34.05 13.78
C GLY A 409 7.50 33.94 14.39
N SER A 410 6.74 35.04 14.52
CA SER A 410 5.39 34.95 15.10
C SER A 410 4.33 34.39 14.15
N ASN A 411 4.34 34.77 12.85
CA ASN A 411 3.38 34.32 11.84
C ASN A 411 3.93 33.23 10.90
N PHE A 412 5.23 33.27 10.61
CA PHE A 412 5.99 32.26 9.89
C PHE A 412 7.48 32.43 10.18
N GLY A 413 8.22 31.32 10.25
CA GLY A 413 9.69 31.33 10.31
C GLY A 413 10.28 31.56 8.92
N LEU A 414 9.79 30.82 7.91
CA LEU A 414 10.26 30.87 6.53
C LEU A 414 9.10 30.91 5.53
N GLU A 415 9.13 31.86 4.57
CA GLU A 415 8.27 31.88 3.38
C GLU A 415 9.13 31.88 2.09
N ASN A 416 9.14 30.77 1.36
CA ASN A 416 9.82 30.65 0.06
C ASN A 416 8.84 30.83 -1.10
N GLN A 417 9.02 31.88 -1.89
CA GLN A 417 8.32 32.16 -3.15
C GLN A 417 9.24 32.02 -4.38
N GLY A 418 10.56 32.09 -4.18
CA GLY A 418 11.59 32.01 -5.22
C GLY A 418 12.23 30.62 -5.34
N LYS A 419 13.56 30.58 -5.51
CA LYS A 419 14.36 29.34 -5.50
C LYS A 419 15.16 29.25 -4.20
N MET A 420 15.06 28.13 -3.50
CA MET A 420 15.85 27.87 -2.30
C MET A 420 16.55 26.51 -2.37
N GLU A 421 17.85 26.51 -2.06
CA GLU A 421 18.69 25.31 -1.97
C GLU A 421 19.36 25.28 -0.58
N VAL A 422 19.10 24.24 0.19
CA VAL A 422 19.85 23.94 1.42
C VAL A 422 20.87 22.87 1.07
N GLY A 423 22.17 23.18 1.19
CA GLY A 423 23.22 22.21 0.87
C GLY A 423 23.41 21.16 1.96
N SER A 424 24.29 20.19 1.73
CA SER A 424 24.51 19.05 2.66
C SER A 424 25.08 19.43 4.03
N SER A 425 25.60 20.66 4.17
CA SER A 425 26.07 21.22 5.44
C SER A 425 25.11 22.27 6.01
N GLY A 426 24.07 22.65 5.26
CA GLY A 426 23.04 23.58 5.70
C GLY A 426 22.17 22.96 6.81
N HIS A 427 21.86 23.77 7.81
CA HIS A 427 20.96 23.40 8.91
C HIS A 427 19.96 24.51 9.13
N ILE A 428 18.68 24.29 8.84
CA ILE A 428 17.61 25.26 9.15
C ILE A 428 16.87 24.80 10.39
N TYR A 429 16.88 25.62 11.43
CA TYR A 429 15.95 25.49 12.55
C TYR A 429 14.84 26.55 12.37
N SER A 430 13.58 26.13 12.27
CA SER A 430 12.44 27.04 12.11
C SER A 430 11.38 26.80 13.18
N GLY A 431 10.91 27.87 13.82
CA GLY A 431 9.87 27.78 14.83
C GLY A 431 8.94 28.99 14.92
N LEU A 432 7.73 28.75 15.42
CA LEU A 432 6.71 29.78 15.62
C LEU A 432 6.68 30.27 17.07
N MET A 433 6.81 31.58 17.25
CA MET A 433 6.61 32.27 18.53
C MET A 433 5.14 32.44 18.92
N THR A 434 4.18 32.10 18.05
CA THR A 434 2.75 32.14 18.37
C THR A 434 1.98 30.93 17.84
N THR A 435 0.84 30.65 18.47
CA THR A 435 -0.02 29.49 18.19
C THR A 435 -1.22 29.84 17.30
N THR A 436 -1.11 30.86 16.44
CA THR A 436 -2.21 31.27 15.55
C THR A 436 -2.51 30.22 14.48
N PHE A 437 -3.79 29.83 14.35
CA PHE A 437 -4.26 28.72 13.51
C PHE A 437 -3.96 28.83 12.00
N GLY A 438 -3.61 30.03 11.49
CA GLY A 438 -3.27 30.29 10.09
C GLY A 438 -1.78 30.39 9.80
N SER A 439 -0.93 30.06 10.77
CA SER A 439 0.53 30.23 10.71
C SER A 439 1.25 28.89 10.50
N TYR A 440 2.21 28.88 9.56
CA TYR A 440 3.08 27.74 9.28
C TYR A 440 4.54 28.12 9.57
N ALA A 441 5.31 27.25 10.20
CA ALA A 441 6.74 27.47 10.43
C ALA A 441 7.54 27.55 9.12
N LEU A 442 7.17 26.76 8.11
CA LEU A 442 7.69 26.83 6.75
C LEU A 442 6.54 26.88 5.74
N LYS A 443 6.55 27.86 4.84
CA LYS A 443 5.64 27.97 3.71
C LYS A 443 6.42 27.99 2.40
N ASN A 444 6.13 27.06 1.50
CA ASN A 444 6.73 26.97 0.18
C ASN A 444 5.69 27.17 -0.92
N SER A 445 5.92 28.17 -1.79
CA SER A 445 5.22 28.38 -3.06
C SER A 445 6.17 28.44 -4.27
N GLY A 446 7.50 28.46 -4.03
CA GLY A 446 8.55 28.43 -5.05
C GLY A 446 9.23 27.06 -5.18
N THR A 447 10.40 27.01 -5.83
CA THR A 447 11.24 25.78 -5.87
C THR A 447 12.01 25.65 -4.57
N PHE A 448 11.94 24.48 -3.92
CA PHE A 448 12.70 24.18 -2.70
C PHE A 448 13.41 22.84 -2.80
N THR A 449 14.72 22.83 -2.53
CA THR A 449 15.54 21.61 -2.44
C THR A 449 16.27 21.57 -1.10
N ASN A 450 16.02 20.54 -0.29
CA ASN A 450 16.82 20.24 0.91
C ASN A 450 17.84 19.14 0.64
N GLY A 451 19.12 19.40 0.86
CA GLY A 451 20.19 18.39 0.95
C GLY A 451 20.77 18.22 2.36
N GLY A 452 20.40 19.09 3.31
CA GLY A 452 20.92 19.15 4.68
C GLY A 452 19.86 18.79 5.72
N LEU A 453 19.93 19.44 6.89
CA LEU A 453 18.99 19.22 7.99
C LEU A 453 17.99 20.39 8.10
N ILE A 454 16.70 20.06 8.22
CA ILE A 454 15.65 21.03 8.55
C ILE A 454 14.91 20.53 9.79
N ASP A 455 14.95 21.29 10.87
CA ASP A 455 14.20 21.06 12.10
C ASP A 455 13.07 22.09 12.22
N ILE A 456 11.83 21.65 12.14
CA ILE A 456 10.64 22.46 12.38
C ILE A 456 10.11 22.15 13.77
N THR A 457 10.13 23.14 14.67
CA THR A 457 9.78 22.94 16.08
C THR A 457 8.91 24.09 16.60
N HIS A 458 7.91 23.78 17.43
CA HIS A 458 6.99 24.74 18.07
C HIS A 458 6.07 25.51 17.09
N GLY A 459 4.75 25.40 17.29
CA GLY A 459 3.78 26.18 16.53
C GLY A 459 2.41 25.53 16.35
N ALA A 460 1.57 26.18 15.54
CA ALA A 460 0.27 25.64 15.13
C ALA A 460 0.43 24.62 13.99
N ARG A 461 1.02 25.04 12.86
CA ARG A 461 1.27 24.20 11.69
C ARG A 461 2.74 24.20 11.28
N GLY A 462 3.20 23.09 10.70
CA GLY A 462 4.60 22.87 10.35
C GLY A 462 4.95 23.43 8.98
N LEU A 463 4.75 22.61 7.95
CA LEU A 463 5.09 22.88 6.56
C LEU A 463 3.84 23.00 5.69
N LEU A 464 3.73 24.06 4.89
CA LEU A 464 2.81 24.18 3.77
C LEU A 464 3.58 24.11 2.45
N ASN A 465 3.24 23.15 1.58
CA ASN A 465 3.69 23.11 0.19
C ASN A 465 2.54 23.47 -0.76
N ALA A 466 2.49 24.74 -1.14
CA ALA A 466 1.60 25.32 -2.14
C ALA A 466 2.36 25.69 -3.43
N SER A 467 3.43 24.96 -3.75
CA SER A 467 4.29 25.25 -4.90
C SER A 467 3.81 24.62 -6.20
N LEU A 468 3.94 25.34 -7.31
CA LEU A 468 3.77 24.82 -8.67
C LEU A 468 5.02 24.07 -9.19
N GLN A 469 6.19 24.34 -8.60
CA GLN A 469 7.49 23.80 -9.06
C GLN A 469 8.06 22.72 -8.13
N GLY A 470 7.48 22.58 -6.94
CA GLY A 470 7.66 21.43 -6.04
C GLY A 470 8.63 21.65 -4.87
N PHE A 471 8.64 20.66 -3.98
CA PHE A 471 9.54 20.55 -2.83
C PHE A 471 10.27 19.20 -2.92
N THR A 472 11.60 19.20 -2.82
CA THR A 472 12.43 17.98 -2.88
C THR A 472 13.29 17.86 -1.62
N ASN A 473 13.05 16.84 -0.80
CA ASN A 473 13.87 16.49 0.36
C ASN A 473 14.85 15.37 0.02
N ASN A 474 16.13 15.67 -0.12
CA ASN A 474 17.22 14.69 -0.24
C ASN A 474 18.00 14.53 1.09
N GLY A 475 17.82 15.43 2.04
CA GLY A 475 18.43 15.40 3.38
C GLY A 475 17.45 14.92 4.46
N THR A 476 17.53 15.52 5.64
CA THR A 476 16.64 15.23 6.77
C THR A 476 15.67 16.38 7.00
N LEU A 477 14.38 16.06 7.18
CA LEU A 477 13.33 16.98 7.59
C LEU A 477 12.63 16.41 8.84
N ASN A 478 12.82 17.04 9.99
CA ASN A 478 12.14 16.71 11.23
C ASN A 478 11.04 17.75 11.51
N ILE A 479 9.81 17.30 11.79
CA ILE A 479 8.69 18.18 12.14
C ILE A 479 8.08 17.69 13.46
N HIS A 480 8.18 18.49 14.52
CA HIS A 480 7.77 18.06 15.86
C HIS A 480 7.30 19.21 16.76
N ASN A 481 6.65 18.88 17.88
CA ASN A 481 6.11 19.82 18.87
C ASN A 481 5.11 20.85 18.31
N LEU A 482 4.17 20.40 17.46
CA LEU A 482 3.11 21.23 16.86
C LEU A 482 1.73 20.91 17.46
N SER A 483 0.67 21.59 17.00
CA SER A 483 -0.70 21.38 17.52
C SER A 483 -1.82 21.05 16.52
N LEU A 484 -1.64 21.21 15.20
CA LEU A 484 -2.76 21.11 14.23
C LEU A 484 -2.52 20.40 12.89
N ILE A 485 -1.39 20.64 12.20
CA ILE A 485 -1.01 19.98 10.93
C ILE A 485 0.52 20.01 10.82
N PHE A 486 1.18 18.88 10.60
CA PHE A 486 2.65 18.88 10.44
C PHE A 486 3.08 19.16 9.00
N LEU A 487 2.49 18.46 8.03
CA LEU A 487 2.75 18.67 6.60
C LEU A 487 1.45 18.79 5.82
N ASP A 488 1.29 19.90 5.11
CA ASP A 488 0.13 20.22 4.25
C ASP A 488 0.60 20.38 2.80
N ASN A 489 0.18 19.48 1.90
CA ASN A 489 0.50 19.51 0.47
C ASN A 489 -0.76 19.88 -0.32
N GLU A 490 -1.04 21.19 -0.41
CA GLU A 490 -2.25 21.74 -1.05
C GLU A 490 -2.36 21.38 -2.53
N GLY A 491 -1.24 21.47 -3.26
CA GLY A 491 -1.22 21.32 -4.71
C GLY A 491 -2.02 22.39 -5.46
N VAL A 492 -1.37 23.44 -5.96
CA VAL A 492 -2.08 24.50 -6.68
C VAL A 492 -2.59 24.01 -8.05
N THR A 493 -1.89 23.04 -8.65
CA THR A 493 -2.24 22.33 -9.89
C THR A 493 -1.79 20.88 -9.82
N ASP A 494 -2.29 20.04 -10.72
CA ASP A 494 -1.95 18.61 -10.88
C ASP A 494 -0.44 18.32 -11.10
N SER A 495 0.38 19.35 -11.34
CA SER A 495 1.85 19.27 -11.43
C SER A 495 2.59 19.60 -10.12
N SER A 496 1.90 19.97 -9.05
CA SER A 496 2.49 20.29 -7.76
C SER A 496 2.92 19.03 -7.02
N TYR A 497 4.23 18.82 -6.84
CA TYR A 497 4.78 17.64 -6.18
C TYR A 497 5.60 17.95 -4.91
N PHE A 498 5.49 17.04 -3.93
CA PHE A 498 6.44 16.88 -2.84
C PHE A 498 7.17 15.54 -3.04
N VAL A 499 8.49 15.54 -3.02
CA VAL A 499 9.33 14.34 -3.19
C VAL A 499 10.27 14.19 -2.00
N ASN A 500 10.12 13.11 -1.24
CA ASN A 500 11.06 12.69 -0.20
C ASN A 500 11.99 11.60 -0.75
N ASN A 501 13.27 11.91 -0.95
CA ASN A 501 14.34 10.95 -1.25
C ASN A 501 15.25 10.68 -0.03
N GLY A 502 15.17 11.53 1.01
CA GLY A 502 15.95 11.43 2.23
C GLY A 502 15.14 10.88 3.42
N PHE A 503 15.28 11.50 4.59
CA PHE A 503 14.54 11.14 5.80
C PHE A 503 13.51 12.22 6.17
N LEU A 504 12.28 11.81 6.46
CA LEU A 504 11.21 12.67 6.96
C LEU A 504 10.64 12.08 8.25
N ASN A 505 10.83 12.79 9.36
CA ASN A 505 10.33 12.40 10.68
C ASN A 505 9.22 13.36 11.11
N ILE A 506 8.07 12.83 11.50
CA ILE A 506 6.91 13.57 12.01
C ILE A 506 6.58 13.05 13.42
N GLY A 507 6.89 13.82 14.45
CA GLY A 507 6.88 13.36 15.85
C GLY A 507 6.22 14.28 16.87
N THR A 508 5.97 13.73 18.07
CA THR A 508 5.31 14.28 19.27
C THR A 508 4.62 15.65 19.21
N THR A 509 3.35 15.69 19.63
CA THR A 509 2.71 16.95 20.07
C THR A 509 2.74 17.08 21.60
N PRO A 510 2.88 18.29 22.16
CA PRO A 510 2.69 18.52 23.58
C PRO A 510 1.18 18.59 23.87
N THR A 511 0.56 17.45 24.17
CA THR A 511 -0.82 17.33 24.67
C THR A 511 -1.85 18.15 23.89
N ALA A 512 -2.22 17.69 22.68
CA ALA A 512 -3.38 18.24 21.97
C ALA A 512 -4.64 18.17 22.87
N SER A 513 -5.46 19.22 22.87
CA SER A 513 -6.71 19.21 23.64
C SER A 513 -7.70 18.22 23.00
N PRO A 514 -8.37 17.35 23.78
CA PRO A 514 -9.28 16.33 23.23
C PRO A 514 -10.34 16.93 22.30
N GLY A 515 -10.44 16.41 21.07
CA GLY A 515 -11.47 16.78 20.09
C GLY A 515 -11.02 17.67 18.92
N SER A 516 -9.72 17.92 18.73
CA SER A 516 -9.18 18.46 17.47
C SER A 516 -8.59 17.32 16.65
N VAL A 517 -9.16 17.00 15.48
CA VAL A 517 -8.54 16.06 14.54
C VAL A 517 -7.30 16.71 13.95
N VAL A 518 -6.14 16.12 14.20
CA VAL A 518 -4.84 16.59 13.67
C VAL A 518 -4.38 15.64 12.58
N ALA A 519 -3.93 16.18 11.44
CA ALA A 519 -3.27 15.38 10.42
C ALA A 519 -1.74 15.44 10.60
N GLY A 520 -1.09 14.28 10.61
CA GLY A 520 0.37 14.17 10.42
C GLY A 520 0.74 14.73 9.05
N LEU A 521 0.32 14.02 8.01
CA LEU A 521 0.46 14.43 6.61
C LEU A 521 -0.93 14.60 5.98
N TYR A 522 -1.20 15.76 5.39
CA TYR A 522 -2.40 16.04 4.60
C TYR A 522 -2.02 16.31 3.14
N ASN A 523 -2.35 15.38 2.23
CA ASN A 523 -2.14 15.51 0.80
C ASN A 523 -3.48 15.79 0.10
N GLN A 524 -3.70 17.03 -0.32
CA GLN A 524 -5.01 17.47 -0.82
C GLN A 524 -5.27 16.98 -2.25
N THR A 525 -6.49 17.18 -2.78
CA THR A 525 -6.97 16.59 -4.06
C THR A 525 -6.11 16.85 -5.30
N LYS A 526 -5.27 17.89 -5.29
CA LYS A 526 -4.32 18.21 -6.37
C LYS A 526 -2.86 17.96 -6.01
N GLY A 527 -2.60 17.59 -4.76
CA GLY A 527 -1.26 17.30 -4.26
C GLY A 527 -0.75 15.96 -4.80
N LYS A 528 0.45 15.97 -5.36
CA LYS A 528 1.24 14.76 -5.58
C LYS A 528 2.28 14.65 -4.47
N PHE A 529 2.29 13.53 -3.75
CA PHE A 529 3.32 13.18 -2.78
C PHE A 529 4.06 11.93 -3.26
N THR A 530 5.38 11.89 -3.09
CA THR A 530 6.20 10.73 -3.47
C THR A 530 7.30 10.52 -2.46
N ASN A 531 7.33 9.36 -1.81
CA ASN A 531 8.38 8.96 -0.89
C ASN A 531 9.23 7.85 -1.51
N ASN A 532 10.46 8.16 -1.90
CA ASN A 532 11.50 7.21 -2.29
C ASN A 532 12.52 6.95 -1.17
N GLY A 533 12.51 7.77 -0.11
CA GLY A 533 13.37 7.65 1.07
C GLY A 533 12.64 6.96 2.22
N SER A 534 12.94 7.36 3.46
CA SER A 534 12.29 6.86 4.67
C SER A 534 11.37 7.93 5.27
N MET A 535 10.19 7.52 5.71
CA MET A 535 9.28 8.29 6.55
C MET A 535 9.04 7.59 7.87
N ASP A 536 9.10 8.35 8.96
CA ASP A 536 8.95 7.90 10.34
C ASP A 536 7.86 8.74 11.04
N PHE A 537 6.85 8.06 11.59
CA PHE A 537 5.78 8.64 12.40
C PHE A 537 5.70 8.02 13.81
N SER A 538 6.72 7.27 14.23
CA SER A 538 6.77 6.47 15.48
C SER A 538 6.59 7.23 16.79
N GLN A 539 6.56 8.56 16.74
CA GLN A 539 6.54 9.43 17.92
C GLN A 539 5.21 10.19 18.08
N LEU A 540 4.15 9.82 17.35
CA LEU A 540 2.83 10.45 17.48
C LEU A 540 2.01 9.84 18.63
N TYR A 541 1.34 10.70 19.41
CA TYR A 541 0.49 10.27 20.54
C TYR A 541 -0.88 10.99 20.50
N GLN A 542 -1.96 10.19 20.52
CA GLN A 542 -3.37 10.54 20.83
C GLN A 542 -4.18 11.41 19.84
N ASN A 543 -5.16 10.82 19.12
CA ASN A 543 -6.16 11.50 18.25
C ASN A 543 -5.61 12.16 16.96
N PHE A 544 -4.79 11.43 16.20
CA PHE A 544 -4.17 11.89 14.95
C PHE A 544 -4.63 11.06 13.76
N ASN A 545 -4.95 11.70 12.63
CA ASN A 545 -4.91 11.04 11.33
C ASN A 545 -3.44 11.00 10.87
N GLY A 546 -2.83 9.82 10.73
CA GLY A 546 -1.42 9.70 10.35
C GLY A 546 -1.15 10.30 8.97
N ILE A 547 -1.83 9.75 7.96
CA ILE A 547 -1.84 10.22 6.57
C ILE A 547 -3.29 10.41 6.14
N ASN A 548 -3.66 11.62 5.71
CA ASN A 548 -4.90 11.89 5.00
C ASN A 548 -4.55 12.23 3.53
N ASN A 549 -4.98 11.38 2.60
CA ASN A 549 -4.70 11.50 1.18
C ASN A 549 -5.98 11.63 0.36
N ALA A 550 -6.21 12.83 -0.19
CA ALA A 550 -7.21 13.08 -1.23
C ALA A 550 -6.59 13.21 -2.63
N GLY A 551 -5.26 13.35 -2.72
CA GLY A 551 -4.50 13.49 -3.98
C GLY A 551 -3.84 12.19 -4.44
N VAL A 552 -2.64 12.29 -5.03
CA VAL A 552 -1.84 11.12 -5.45
C VAL A 552 -0.68 10.90 -4.48
N PHE A 553 -0.62 9.75 -3.82
CA PHE A 553 0.45 9.34 -2.91
C PHE A 553 1.20 8.12 -3.47
N LEU A 554 2.52 8.24 -3.60
CA LEU A 554 3.41 7.20 -4.13
C LEU A 554 4.45 6.84 -3.05
N GLN A 555 4.29 5.68 -2.42
CA GLN A 555 5.20 5.15 -1.40
C GLN A 555 6.12 4.12 -2.06
N ASN A 556 7.39 4.48 -2.33
CA ASN A 556 8.38 3.61 -2.98
C ASN A 556 9.53 3.17 -2.04
N GLY A 557 9.79 3.95 -0.98
CA GLY A 557 10.80 3.65 0.04
C GLY A 557 10.19 3.08 1.32
N ASP A 558 10.79 3.37 2.46
CA ASP A 558 10.33 2.88 3.76
C ASP A 558 9.27 3.83 4.36
N LEU A 559 8.26 3.26 5.00
CA LEU A 559 7.28 3.96 5.84
C LEU A 559 7.11 3.16 7.12
N GLU A 560 7.52 3.75 8.23
CA GLU A 560 7.41 3.20 9.59
C GLU A 560 6.51 4.13 10.42
N ILE A 561 5.51 3.55 11.07
CA ILE A 561 4.61 4.26 12.00
C ILE A 561 4.35 3.34 13.20
N ASP A 562 4.44 3.91 14.41
CA ASP A 562 4.27 3.26 15.71
C ASP A 562 3.29 4.09 16.60
N GLN A 563 2.65 3.44 17.59
CA GLN A 563 1.88 4.02 18.72
C GLN A 563 0.66 4.92 18.42
N MET A 564 0.04 4.82 17.24
CA MET A 564 -1.13 5.62 16.87
C MET A 564 -2.44 5.19 17.58
N GLU A 565 -3.24 6.16 18.06
CA GLU A 565 -4.54 5.90 18.75
C GLU A 565 -5.79 6.09 17.88
N GLU A 566 -5.73 6.86 16.79
CA GLU A 566 -6.84 7.06 15.84
C GLU A 566 -6.32 6.96 14.38
N VAL A 567 -7.22 7.13 13.38
CA VAL A 567 -7.10 6.65 11.99
C VAL A 567 -5.71 6.79 11.35
N PHE A 568 -5.14 5.68 10.88
CA PHE A 568 -3.78 5.65 10.36
C PHE A 568 -3.66 6.24 8.94
N ILE A 569 -4.38 5.66 7.97
CA ILE A 569 -4.53 6.21 6.61
C ILE A 569 -6.02 6.44 6.33
N ASP A 570 -6.33 7.67 5.95
CA ASP A 570 -7.62 8.09 5.39
C ASP A 570 -7.40 8.43 3.90
N ASN A 571 -7.71 7.49 3.02
CA ASN A 571 -7.55 7.64 1.57
C ASN A 571 -8.89 7.91 0.88
N SER A 572 -8.98 9.05 0.21
CA SER A 572 -10.04 9.43 -0.74
C SER A 572 -9.50 9.80 -2.14
N GLY A 573 -8.17 9.73 -2.31
CA GLY A 573 -7.48 9.90 -3.58
C GLY A 573 -6.90 8.58 -4.09
N ARG A 574 -5.74 8.64 -4.71
CA ARG A 574 -4.96 7.48 -5.15
C ARG A 574 -3.76 7.25 -4.26
N PHE A 575 -3.67 6.09 -3.61
CA PHE A 575 -2.50 5.64 -2.85
C PHE A 575 -1.84 4.44 -3.57
N THR A 576 -0.52 4.41 -3.64
CA THR A 576 0.23 3.31 -4.27
C THR A 576 1.50 3.01 -3.50
N CYS A 577 1.58 1.83 -2.89
CA CYS A 577 2.82 1.26 -2.36
C CYS A 577 3.55 0.54 -3.51
N GLY A 578 4.65 1.09 -4.00
CA GLY A 578 5.44 0.54 -5.10
C GLY A 578 6.19 -0.74 -4.71
N SER A 579 6.65 -1.50 -5.70
CA SER A 579 7.25 -2.83 -5.50
C SER A 579 8.55 -2.86 -4.67
N SER A 580 9.15 -1.70 -4.40
CA SER A 580 10.35 -1.54 -3.56
C SER A 580 10.07 -1.04 -2.15
N SER A 581 8.83 -0.68 -1.80
CA SER A 581 8.53 -0.14 -0.49
C SER A 581 8.45 -1.23 0.56
N ASN A 582 9.06 -0.99 1.73
CA ASN A 582 8.64 -1.64 2.96
C ASN A 582 7.68 -0.68 3.66
N PHE A 583 6.40 -1.07 3.72
CA PHE A 583 5.43 -0.36 4.54
C PHE A 583 5.20 -1.20 5.80
N LEU A 584 5.64 -0.68 6.94
CA LEU A 584 5.49 -1.29 8.26
C LEU A 584 4.62 -0.37 9.13
N ALA A 585 3.51 -0.91 9.62
CA ALA A 585 2.66 -0.25 10.60
C ALA A 585 2.57 -1.14 11.84
N ASP A 586 3.11 -0.71 12.98
CA ASP A 586 2.88 -1.36 14.27
C ASP A 586 1.93 -0.49 15.10
N CYS A 587 0.78 -1.04 15.48
CA CYS A 587 -0.22 -0.29 16.23
C CYS A 587 -0.49 -0.96 17.57
N SER A 588 0.14 -0.47 18.63
CA SER A 588 -0.17 -0.79 20.03
C SER A 588 -1.49 -0.14 20.47
N LEU A 589 -2.60 -0.59 19.88
CA LEU A 589 -3.93 -0.02 20.09
C LEU A 589 -4.39 -0.28 21.53
N ASN A 590 -4.73 0.78 22.27
CA ASN A 590 -5.35 0.68 23.60
C ASN A 590 -6.75 1.31 23.66
N TRP A 591 -7.04 2.24 22.74
CA TRP A 591 -8.30 2.96 22.57
C TRP A 591 -8.56 2.97 21.05
N LEU A 592 -9.79 2.67 20.62
CA LEU A 592 -10.09 2.19 19.25
C LEU A 592 -10.38 3.32 18.25
N TYR A 593 -9.71 3.32 17.08
CA TYR A 593 -10.34 3.47 15.75
C TYR A 593 -9.53 2.76 14.63
N LYS A 594 -10.10 2.77 13.41
CA LYS A 594 -9.69 2.03 12.20
C LYS A 594 -8.25 2.31 11.78
N VAL A 595 -7.59 1.40 11.07
CA VAL A 595 -6.23 1.62 10.53
C VAL A 595 -6.33 2.22 9.13
N LEU A 596 -6.88 1.47 8.16
CA LEU A 596 -7.04 1.96 6.79
C LEU A 596 -8.51 2.23 6.49
N VAL A 597 -8.84 3.47 6.13
CA VAL A 597 -10.10 3.83 5.50
C VAL A 597 -9.81 4.14 4.04
N ASN A 598 -10.39 3.36 3.13
CA ASN A 598 -10.27 3.60 1.70
C ASN A 598 -11.63 3.99 1.09
N THR A 599 -11.62 5.09 0.36
CA THR A 599 -12.74 5.72 -0.38
C THR A 599 -12.24 6.29 -1.72
N GLY A 600 -11.14 5.73 -2.23
CA GLY A 600 -10.51 6.03 -3.52
C GLY A 600 -9.67 4.84 -4.00
N GLU A 601 -8.73 5.05 -4.92
CA GLU A 601 -7.89 3.96 -5.42
C GLU A 601 -6.75 3.60 -4.44
N PHE A 602 -6.62 2.34 -4.04
CA PHE A 602 -5.48 1.86 -3.23
C PHE A 602 -4.77 0.67 -3.88
N TYR A 603 -3.46 0.77 -4.11
CA TYR A 603 -2.63 -0.27 -4.71
C TYR A 603 -1.48 -0.70 -3.79
N PHE A 604 -1.33 -2.00 -3.54
CA PHE A 604 -0.18 -2.61 -2.87
C PHE A 604 0.65 -3.41 -3.89
N ASP A 605 1.68 -2.81 -4.49
CA ASP A 605 2.58 -3.47 -5.45
C ASP A 605 3.85 -4.09 -4.80
N GLY A 606 4.14 -3.78 -3.52
CA GLY A 606 5.32 -4.23 -2.78
C GLY A 606 5.02 -5.15 -1.59
N TYR A 607 5.89 -5.12 -0.57
CA TYR A 607 5.63 -5.75 0.72
C TYR A 607 4.99 -4.72 1.66
N SER A 608 3.86 -5.05 2.27
CA SER A 608 3.19 -4.19 3.24
C SER A 608 2.71 -5.04 4.41
N GLU A 609 3.27 -4.78 5.59
CA GLU A 609 2.96 -5.47 6.83
C GLU A 609 2.30 -4.50 7.80
N PHE A 610 1.17 -4.94 8.34
CA PHE A 610 0.50 -4.25 9.42
C PHE A 610 0.38 -5.21 10.60
N THR A 611 1.05 -4.87 11.70
CA THR A 611 1.05 -5.61 12.96
C THR A 611 0.22 -4.84 14.00
N PHE A 612 -0.60 -5.57 14.76
CA PHE A 612 -1.55 -4.99 15.71
C PHE A 612 -1.56 -5.80 17.03
N ASP A 613 -1.01 -5.24 18.11
CA ASP A 613 -1.16 -5.80 19.46
C ASP A 613 -2.47 -5.29 20.08
N HIS A 614 -3.39 -6.20 20.46
CA HIS A 614 -4.57 -5.80 21.21
C HIS A 614 -5.23 -6.93 22.03
N SER A 615 -5.40 -6.69 23.32
CA SER A 615 -6.09 -7.61 24.25
C SER A 615 -7.60 -7.34 24.45
N TYR A 616 -8.20 -6.34 23.79
CA TYR A 616 -9.56 -5.84 24.08
C TYR A 616 -10.39 -5.41 22.85
N ALA A 617 -10.72 -6.35 21.96
CA ALA A 617 -11.52 -6.06 20.76
C ALA A 617 -12.95 -5.53 21.05
N ARG A 618 -13.36 -4.45 20.36
CA ARG A 618 -14.78 -4.09 20.14
C ARG A 618 -15.00 -3.67 18.68
N ASN A 619 -15.93 -4.34 18.00
CA ASN A 619 -16.84 -3.88 16.93
C ASN A 619 -16.37 -2.95 15.76
N PHE A 620 -15.09 -2.62 15.57
CA PHE A 620 -14.65 -1.70 14.50
C PHE A 620 -13.82 -2.39 13.42
N ALA A 621 -14.02 -1.97 12.17
CA ALA A 621 -13.22 -2.36 11.02
C ALA A 621 -11.78 -1.85 11.15
N LEU A 622 -10.81 -2.75 11.01
CA LEU A 622 -9.38 -2.46 10.97
C LEU A 622 -9.00 -1.90 9.60
N ILE A 623 -9.48 -2.54 8.54
CA ILE A 623 -9.46 -2.04 7.17
C ILE A 623 -10.91 -1.91 6.71
N GLU A 624 -11.27 -0.73 6.23
CA GLU A 624 -12.59 -0.45 5.67
C GLU A 624 -12.44 0.06 4.24
N ASN A 625 -12.60 -0.84 3.27
CA ASN A 625 -12.53 -0.55 1.85
C ASN A 625 -13.92 -0.24 1.28
N ASN A 626 -14.09 0.93 0.67
CA ASN A 626 -15.35 1.39 0.10
C ASN A 626 -15.20 1.90 -1.35
N ASP A 627 -14.10 1.55 -2.02
CA ASP A 627 -13.75 1.83 -3.43
C ASP A 627 -12.75 0.74 -3.89
N LEU A 628 -11.93 0.95 -4.91
CA LEU A 628 -10.95 -0.01 -5.44
C LEU A 628 -9.74 -0.22 -4.49
N MET A 629 -9.52 -1.47 -4.08
CA MET A 629 -8.28 -1.93 -3.45
C MET A 629 -7.67 -3.11 -4.22
N GLU A 630 -6.39 -3.02 -4.58
CA GLU A 630 -5.70 -4.02 -5.40
C GLU A 630 -4.34 -4.44 -4.77
N CYS A 631 -4.20 -5.72 -4.45
CA CYS A 631 -3.00 -6.31 -3.86
C CYS A 631 -2.18 -7.06 -4.94
N ARG A 632 -1.21 -6.38 -5.55
CA ARG A 632 -0.28 -6.93 -6.56
C ARG A 632 1.03 -7.50 -6.00
N GLY A 633 1.36 -7.18 -4.75
CA GLY A 633 2.47 -7.75 -4.00
C GLY A 633 1.99 -8.53 -2.77
N THR A 634 2.75 -8.46 -1.68
CA THR A 634 2.39 -9.14 -0.42
C THR A 634 1.76 -8.16 0.57
N LEU A 635 0.48 -8.37 0.90
CA LEU A 635 -0.19 -7.74 2.04
C LEU A 635 -0.20 -8.72 3.22
N PHE A 636 0.50 -8.38 4.29
CA PHE A 636 0.53 -9.14 5.54
C PHE A 636 -0.22 -8.39 6.64
N LEU A 637 -1.27 -9.02 7.16
CA LEU A 637 -2.01 -8.57 8.33
C LEU A 637 -1.70 -9.52 9.48
N ASN A 638 -1.10 -9.00 10.54
CA ASN A 638 -0.65 -9.73 11.71
C ASN A 638 -1.33 -9.14 12.96
N SER A 639 -1.98 -9.96 13.78
CA SER A 639 -2.70 -9.48 14.96
C SER A 639 -2.29 -10.30 16.18
N GLU A 640 -1.59 -9.66 17.13
CA GLU A 640 -1.19 -10.26 18.40
C GLU A 640 -2.35 -10.16 19.40
N GLY A 641 -3.38 -10.98 19.15
CA GLY A 641 -4.60 -11.04 19.95
C GLY A 641 -5.76 -10.19 19.40
N GLY A 642 -6.98 -10.61 19.77
CA GLY A 642 -8.21 -9.91 19.40
C GLY A 642 -8.85 -10.37 18.08
N THR A 643 -9.96 -9.71 17.73
CA THR A 643 -10.71 -9.94 16.50
C THR A 643 -10.41 -8.82 15.50
N ALA A 644 -9.81 -9.15 14.37
CA ALA A 644 -9.50 -8.23 13.29
C ALA A 644 -10.65 -8.22 12.26
N PHE A 645 -11.19 -7.05 11.94
CA PHE A 645 -12.29 -6.90 10.99
C PHE A 645 -11.77 -6.27 9.69
N PHE A 646 -11.77 -7.02 8.58
CA PHE A 646 -11.65 -6.46 7.23
C PHE A 646 -13.07 -6.27 6.69
N LYS A 647 -13.39 -5.07 6.22
CA LYS A 647 -14.69 -4.79 5.61
C LYS A 647 -14.50 -4.26 4.20
N ASN A 648 -15.20 -4.86 3.24
CA ASN A 648 -15.19 -4.47 1.84
C ASN A 648 -16.61 -4.14 1.39
N THR A 649 -16.86 -2.94 0.86
CA THR A 649 -18.18 -2.57 0.32
C THR A 649 -18.18 -2.26 -1.17
N ASP A 650 -17.00 -2.25 -1.81
CA ASP A 650 -16.85 -2.10 -3.26
C ASP A 650 -15.85 -3.14 -3.80
N GLN A 651 -14.80 -2.78 -4.55
CA GLN A 651 -13.92 -3.76 -5.20
C GLN A 651 -12.64 -4.08 -4.41
N LEU A 652 -12.43 -5.36 -4.07
CA LEU A 652 -11.14 -5.91 -3.65
C LEU A 652 -10.59 -6.86 -4.72
N THR A 653 -9.34 -6.68 -5.12
CA THR A 653 -8.64 -7.57 -6.07
C THR A 653 -7.31 -8.05 -5.49
N VAL A 654 -7.08 -9.37 -5.43
CA VAL A 654 -5.82 -9.98 -5.00
C VAL A 654 -5.16 -10.68 -6.18
N LEU A 655 -3.93 -10.29 -6.49
CA LEU A 655 -3.14 -10.75 -7.65
C LEU A 655 -1.89 -11.54 -7.25
N ASP A 656 -1.35 -11.26 -6.07
CA ASP A 656 -0.23 -11.99 -5.46
C ASP A 656 -0.65 -12.45 -4.05
N THR A 657 -0.05 -11.96 -2.96
CA THR A 657 -0.11 -12.66 -1.67
C THR A 657 -0.88 -11.89 -0.61
N LEU A 658 -1.82 -12.55 0.08
CA LEU A 658 -2.52 -12.03 1.26
C LEU A 658 -2.36 -12.98 2.46
N LEU A 659 -1.70 -12.52 3.52
CA LEU A 659 -1.44 -13.30 4.73
C LEU A 659 -2.21 -12.72 5.92
N LEU A 660 -2.93 -13.57 6.67
CA LEU A 660 -3.80 -13.22 7.80
C LEU A 660 -3.44 -14.07 9.03
N MET A 661 -2.45 -13.66 9.83
CA MET A 661 -1.85 -14.52 10.87
C MET A 661 -2.08 -14.06 12.32
N ASN A 662 -1.87 -14.99 13.26
CA ASN A 662 -1.82 -14.81 14.72
C ASN A 662 -3.10 -14.31 15.44
N SER A 663 -4.13 -13.84 14.74
CA SER A 663 -5.35 -13.32 15.39
C SER A 663 -6.18 -14.40 16.10
N TYR A 664 -7.04 -13.96 17.03
CA TYR A 664 -8.07 -14.82 17.63
C TYR A 664 -9.28 -15.03 16.71
N GLN A 665 -9.54 -14.10 15.78
CA GLN A 665 -10.54 -14.23 14.71
C GLN A 665 -10.38 -13.10 13.67
N TYR A 666 -10.23 -13.44 12.39
CA TYR A 666 -10.44 -12.53 11.27
C TYR A 666 -11.90 -12.58 10.80
N VAL A 667 -12.59 -11.45 10.78
CA VAL A 667 -13.93 -11.30 10.18
C VAL A 667 -13.79 -10.53 8.88
N PHE A 668 -14.27 -11.10 7.78
CA PHE A 668 -14.23 -10.51 6.44
C PHE A 668 -15.67 -10.12 6.02
N ASP A 669 -16.13 -8.96 6.47
CA ASP A 669 -17.46 -8.44 6.17
C ASP A 669 -17.47 -7.81 4.78
N ASN A 670 -17.63 -8.65 3.76
CA ASN A 670 -17.72 -8.22 2.38
C ASN A 670 -19.18 -8.09 1.91
N THR A 671 -19.51 -6.92 1.36
CA THR A 671 -20.77 -6.64 0.66
C THR A 671 -20.55 -6.17 -0.79
N GLY A 672 -19.30 -6.00 -1.21
CA GLY A 672 -18.89 -5.65 -2.57
C GLY A 672 -18.31 -6.85 -3.34
N ASP A 673 -17.56 -6.55 -4.39
CA ASP A 673 -16.97 -7.55 -5.28
C ASP A 673 -15.55 -7.93 -4.83
N VAL A 674 -15.26 -9.24 -4.86
CA VAL A 674 -13.94 -9.79 -4.53
C VAL A 674 -13.45 -10.66 -5.68
N LEU A 675 -12.25 -10.37 -6.16
CA LEU A 675 -11.56 -11.12 -7.21
C LEU A 675 -10.19 -11.59 -6.71
N ILE A 676 -9.94 -12.89 -6.77
CA ILE A 676 -8.65 -13.50 -6.40
C ILE A 676 -8.14 -14.22 -7.66
N GLU A 677 -7.07 -13.69 -8.26
CA GLU A 677 -6.55 -14.16 -9.55
C GLU A 677 -5.67 -15.42 -9.44
N THR A 678 -5.36 -16.06 -10.57
CA THR A 678 -4.70 -17.38 -10.60
C THR A 678 -3.29 -17.42 -9.99
N SER A 679 -2.58 -16.30 -9.96
CA SER A 679 -1.28 -16.18 -9.28
C SER A 679 -1.38 -15.96 -7.78
N ALA A 680 -2.58 -15.72 -7.24
CA ALA A 680 -2.74 -15.28 -5.88
C ALA A 680 -2.71 -16.42 -4.85
N TYR A 681 -2.10 -16.15 -3.70
CA TYR A 681 -2.05 -17.05 -2.55
C TYR A 681 -2.60 -16.35 -1.30
N ILE A 682 -3.59 -16.96 -0.67
CA ILE A 682 -4.20 -16.47 0.58
C ILE A 682 -3.95 -17.47 1.68
N LYS A 683 -3.43 -17.02 2.82
CA LYS A 683 -3.31 -17.85 4.03
C LYS A 683 -3.96 -17.16 5.23
N GLY A 684 -4.75 -17.89 6.00
CA GLY A 684 -5.33 -17.38 7.25
C GLY A 684 -5.35 -18.42 8.38
N ASP A 685 -4.77 -18.10 9.54
CA ASP A 685 -4.67 -19.07 10.65
C ASP A 685 -5.96 -19.17 11.51
N THR A 686 -6.81 -18.12 11.50
CA THR A 686 -8.05 -18.09 12.28
C THR A 686 -9.11 -17.18 11.62
N VAL A 687 -9.84 -17.68 10.62
CA VAL A 687 -10.90 -16.91 9.92
C VAL A 687 -12.30 -17.27 10.44
N GLY A 688 -13.21 -16.30 10.48
CA GLY A 688 -14.61 -16.49 10.89
C GLY A 688 -15.53 -15.45 10.27
N GLY A 689 -16.18 -15.82 9.17
CA GLY A 689 -17.17 -15.04 8.43
C GLY A 689 -16.57 -14.31 7.23
N MET A 690 -16.66 -14.93 6.05
CA MET A 690 -16.73 -14.24 4.75
C MET A 690 -18.20 -14.20 4.32
N LYS A 691 -18.77 -13.00 4.23
CA LYS A 691 -19.99 -12.83 3.42
C LYS A 691 -19.59 -12.78 1.96
N ALA A 692 -20.34 -13.48 1.11
CA ALA A 692 -20.31 -13.18 -0.31
C ALA A 692 -21.01 -11.83 -0.47
N GLY A 693 -20.37 -10.87 -1.15
CA GLY A 693 -21.06 -9.67 -1.59
C GLY A 693 -21.83 -9.99 -2.87
N GLN A 694 -21.97 -9.00 -3.76
CA GLN A 694 -22.62 -9.22 -5.05
C GLN A 694 -21.89 -10.31 -5.87
N SER A 695 -20.54 -10.34 -5.84
CA SER A 695 -19.74 -11.41 -6.45
C SER A 695 -18.49 -11.74 -5.64
N PHE A 696 -18.19 -13.03 -5.49
CA PHE A 696 -16.89 -13.53 -5.02
C PHE A 696 -16.34 -14.52 -6.05
N VAL A 697 -15.20 -14.20 -6.66
CA VAL A 697 -14.55 -15.02 -7.70
C VAL A 697 -13.14 -15.41 -7.25
N HIS A 698 -12.88 -16.70 -7.11
CA HIS A 698 -11.60 -17.24 -6.67
C HIS A 698 -10.96 -18.14 -7.73
N LYS A 699 -9.73 -17.82 -8.17
CA LYS A 699 -8.97 -18.57 -9.18
C LYS A 699 -7.59 -19.04 -8.72
N GLY A 700 -7.14 -18.57 -7.56
CA GLY A 700 -5.80 -18.83 -7.01
C GLY A 700 -5.79 -19.99 -6.02
N VAL A 701 -4.98 -19.87 -4.97
CA VAL A 701 -4.90 -20.83 -3.86
C VAL A 701 -5.25 -20.14 -2.54
N MET A 702 -6.05 -20.80 -1.71
CA MET A 702 -6.54 -20.31 -0.42
C MET A 702 -6.39 -21.38 0.65
N GLU A 703 -5.57 -21.15 1.69
CA GLU A 703 -5.33 -22.03 2.84
C GLU A 703 -5.84 -21.38 4.13
N LEU A 704 -6.97 -21.85 4.66
CA LEU A 704 -7.63 -21.25 5.82
C LEU A 704 -7.80 -22.23 6.98
N SER A 705 -7.43 -21.82 8.18
CA SER A 705 -7.89 -22.40 9.44
C SER A 705 -9.05 -21.55 9.98
N VAL A 706 -10.17 -22.19 10.30
CA VAL A 706 -11.49 -21.54 10.46
C VAL A 706 -12.14 -21.86 11.80
N VAL A 707 -12.70 -20.83 12.45
CA VAL A 707 -13.36 -20.90 13.78
C VAL A 707 -14.84 -20.50 13.78
N GLY A 708 -15.42 -20.21 12.61
CA GLY A 708 -16.84 -19.86 12.45
C GLY A 708 -17.38 -20.28 11.09
N ASN A 709 -18.51 -19.71 10.64
CA ASN A 709 -18.95 -19.89 9.25
C ASN A 709 -17.86 -19.32 8.33
N LEU A 710 -17.41 -20.01 7.28
CA LEU A 710 -16.54 -19.38 6.29
C LEU A 710 -17.39 -18.64 5.26
N PHE A 711 -18.31 -19.33 4.59
CA PHE A 711 -19.18 -18.75 3.57
C PHE A 711 -20.63 -18.74 4.05
N ASP A 712 -21.14 -17.56 4.40
CA ASP A 712 -22.55 -17.36 4.74
C ASP A 712 -23.22 -16.54 3.63
N ILE A 713 -23.96 -17.23 2.76
CA ILE A 713 -24.46 -16.73 1.47
C ILE A 713 -25.97 -16.49 1.55
N GLY A 714 -26.35 -15.24 1.30
CA GLY A 714 -27.70 -14.69 1.30
C GLY A 714 -28.31 -14.51 -0.08
N ALA A 715 -29.36 -13.68 -0.16
CA ALA A 715 -30.18 -13.51 -1.36
C ALA A 715 -29.46 -12.69 -2.45
N GLY A 716 -29.31 -13.29 -3.63
CA GLY A 716 -28.66 -12.70 -4.81
C GLY A 716 -27.13 -12.84 -4.83
N GLU A 717 -26.53 -13.37 -3.78
CA GLU A 717 -25.08 -13.49 -3.62
C GLU A 717 -24.56 -14.78 -4.30
N THR A 718 -23.40 -14.69 -4.98
CA THR A 718 -22.80 -15.82 -5.69
C THR A 718 -21.31 -15.96 -5.38
N ILE A 719 -20.89 -17.21 -5.13
CA ILE A 719 -19.48 -17.63 -5.07
C ILE A 719 -19.15 -18.44 -6.32
N ASP A 720 -18.07 -18.07 -7.02
CA ASP A 720 -17.49 -18.82 -8.13
C ASP A 720 -16.05 -19.23 -7.79
N ASN A 721 -15.87 -20.51 -7.45
CA ASN A 721 -14.55 -21.10 -7.24
C ASN A 721 -14.04 -21.80 -8.51
N GLN A 722 -12.94 -21.29 -9.05
CA GLN A 722 -12.17 -21.82 -10.17
C GLN A 722 -10.76 -22.27 -9.72
N GLY A 723 -10.35 -21.95 -8.48
CA GLY A 723 -9.04 -22.25 -7.89
C GLY A 723 -9.10 -23.35 -6.82
N GLU A 724 -8.11 -23.37 -5.93
CA GLU A 724 -7.96 -24.37 -4.87
C GLU A 724 -8.21 -23.77 -3.49
N ILE A 725 -9.24 -24.25 -2.77
CA ILE A 725 -9.59 -23.80 -1.42
C ILE A 725 -9.39 -24.96 -0.43
N TYR A 726 -8.47 -24.80 0.50
CA TYR A 726 -8.15 -25.73 1.58
C TYR A 726 -8.61 -25.15 2.92
N ILE A 727 -9.45 -25.87 3.66
CA ILE A 727 -10.05 -25.42 4.90
C ILE A 727 -9.78 -26.43 6.01
N GLN A 728 -9.07 -26.01 7.05
CA GLN A 728 -8.99 -26.74 8.33
C GLN A 728 -10.01 -26.14 9.30
N HIS A 729 -10.87 -26.95 9.91
CA HIS A 729 -11.83 -26.46 10.92
C HIS A 729 -11.76 -27.24 12.24
N GLY A 730 -12.15 -26.60 13.33
CA GLY A 730 -12.09 -27.20 14.67
C GLY A 730 -13.23 -26.80 15.61
N GLN A 731 -14.36 -26.31 15.07
CA GLN A 731 -15.54 -25.84 15.82
C GLN A 731 -16.82 -26.35 15.17
N ASN A 732 -17.86 -26.62 15.99
CA ASN A 732 -19.19 -27.10 15.58
C ASN A 732 -20.03 -26.00 14.87
N VAL A 733 -19.59 -25.52 13.70
CA VAL A 733 -20.18 -24.37 12.99
C VAL A 733 -20.16 -24.60 11.47
N PRO A 734 -21.23 -24.30 10.69
CA PRO A 734 -21.27 -24.57 9.25
C PRO A 734 -20.27 -23.75 8.45
N ILE A 735 -19.28 -24.41 7.85
CA ILE A 735 -18.27 -23.77 6.99
C ILE A 735 -18.91 -23.16 5.75
N ILE A 736 -19.83 -23.88 5.10
CA ILE A 736 -20.63 -23.37 3.97
C ILE A 736 -22.11 -23.33 4.39
N LYS A 737 -22.75 -22.17 4.24
CA LYS A 737 -24.15 -21.95 4.61
C LYS A 737 -24.85 -21.12 3.55
N LEU A 738 -25.85 -21.69 2.86
CA LEU A 738 -26.66 -20.99 1.86
C LEU A 738 -28.12 -20.88 2.34
N THR A 739 -28.63 -19.66 2.44
CA THR A 739 -29.89 -19.35 3.17
C THR A 739 -31.08 -18.86 2.33
N ASP A 740 -30.86 -18.57 1.06
CA ASP A 740 -31.88 -18.11 0.12
C ASP A 740 -31.92 -18.98 -1.15
N ALA A 741 -33.05 -19.01 -1.86
CA ALA A 741 -33.20 -19.78 -3.10
C ALA A 741 -32.35 -19.26 -4.28
N THR A 742 -31.82 -18.04 -4.18
CA THR A 742 -30.89 -17.45 -5.15
C THR A 742 -29.42 -17.53 -4.73
N ALA A 743 -29.15 -17.89 -3.46
CA ALA A 743 -27.80 -18.09 -2.94
C ALA A 743 -27.14 -19.26 -3.67
N THR A 744 -26.03 -19.01 -4.38
CA THR A 744 -25.41 -20.02 -5.25
C THR A 744 -23.90 -20.12 -5.06
N LEU A 745 -23.38 -21.34 -4.98
CA LEU A 745 -21.94 -21.64 -5.07
C LEU A 745 -21.67 -22.47 -6.32
N GLN A 746 -20.91 -21.93 -7.26
CA GLN A 746 -20.30 -22.65 -8.38
C GLN A 746 -18.91 -23.11 -7.94
N ASN A 747 -18.59 -24.39 -8.10
CA ASN A 747 -17.25 -24.91 -7.92
C ASN A 747 -16.78 -25.63 -9.19
N THR A 748 -15.91 -25.01 -9.95
CA THR A 748 -15.19 -25.61 -11.10
C THR A 748 -13.74 -26.00 -10.73
N GLY A 749 -13.23 -25.50 -9.61
CA GLY A 749 -11.91 -25.83 -9.05
C GLY A 749 -11.95 -26.94 -7.98
N VAL A 750 -11.16 -26.77 -6.92
CA VAL A 750 -11.06 -27.69 -5.79
C VAL A 750 -11.50 -26.97 -4.50
N ILE A 751 -12.34 -27.64 -3.71
CA ILE A 751 -12.63 -27.28 -2.32
C ILE A 751 -12.37 -28.53 -1.47
N GLU A 752 -11.47 -28.43 -0.49
CA GLU A 752 -11.12 -29.51 0.44
C GLU A 752 -11.27 -29.01 1.88
N ILE A 753 -12.11 -29.70 2.66
CA ILE A 753 -12.47 -29.32 4.04
C ILE A 753 -12.07 -30.46 4.98
N ASP A 754 -11.15 -30.21 5.91
CA ASP A 754 -10.67 -31.17 6.91
C ASP A 754 -11.04 -30.76 8.34
N GLY A 755 -11.69 -31.67 9.06
CA GLY A 755 -12.38 -31.41 10.32
C GLY A 755 -11.69 -32.02 11.55
N GLY A 756 -11.46 -31.17 12.54
CA GLY A 756 -10.93 -31.52 13.86
C GLY A 756 -11.99 -31.97 14.87
N LEU A 757 -11.52 -32.66 15.91
CA LEU A 757 -12.34 -33.28 16.97
C LEU A 757 -13.07 -32.25 17.87
N ALA A 758 -14.30 -31.87 17.50
CA ALA A 758 -15.20 -31.11 18.37
C ALA A 758 -16.17 -32.04 19.14
N SER A 759 -16.10 -32.03 20.48
CA SER A 759 -16.94 -32.90 21.32
C SER A 759 -18.32 -32.29 21.61
N GLY A 760 -19.38 -32.74 20.93
CA GLY A 760 -20.76 -32.37 21.28
C GLY A 760 -21.82 -32.96 20.36
N LEU A 761 -22.96 -33.39 20.92
CA LEU A 761 -24.11 -33.86 20.12
C LEU A 761 -24.87 -32.65 19.51
N VAL A 762 -25.34 -32.84 18.27
CA VAL A 762 -26.14 -31.91 17.45
C VAL A 762 -25.32 -30.78 16.81
N ASN A 763 -24.69 -31.10 15.68
CA ASN A 763 -24.07 -30.11 14.78
C ASN A 763 -25.08 -29.68 13.68
N PRO A 764 -25.12 -28.40 13.27
CA PRO A 764 -25.89 -27.94 12.11
C PRO A 764 -25.38 -28.46 10.75
N GLY A 765 -24.12 -28.89 10.69
CA GLY A 765 -23.43 -29.57 9.60
C GLY A 765 -22.40 -28.69 8.88
N THR A 766 -21.29 -29.29 8.44
CA THR A 766 -20.16 -28.59 7.78
C THR A 766 -20.61 -27.82 6.53
N VAL A 767 -21.56 -28.37 5.77
CA VAL A 767 -22.28 -27.70 4.68
C VAL A 767 -23.78 -27.70 4.98
N LEU A 768 -24.42 -26.53 4.95
CA LEU A 768 -25.84 -26.33 5.26
C LEU A 768 -26.59 -25.61 4.12
N LEU A 769 -27.51 -26.32 3.47
CA LEU A 769 -28.36 -25.82 2.38
C LEU A 769 -29.81 -25.61 2.81
N THR A 770 -30.12 -24.37 3.17
CA THR A 770 -31.48 -23.88 3.47
C THR A 770 -31.98 -23.04 2.29
N ASN A 771 -32.54 -23.72 1.27
CA ASN A 771 -33.00 -23.20 -0.04
C ASN A 771 -31.92 -22.97 -1.11
N GLY A 772 -30.66 -22.69 -0.76
CA GLY A 772 -29.62 -22.39 -1.75
C GLY A 772 -29.11 -23.58 -2.58
N GLN A 773 -28.25 -23.29 -3.56
CA GLN A 773 -27.76 -24.26 -4.54
C GLN A 773 -26.22 -24.36 -4.56
N ILE A 774 -25.70 -25.59 -4.56
CA ILE A 774 -24.29 -25.90 -4.89
C ILE A 774 -24.26 -26.61 -6.25
N ASN A 775 -23.41 -26.09 -7.14
CA ASN A 775 -23.05 -26.71 -8.41
C ASN A 775 -21.57 -27.11 -8.36
N ASN A 776 -21.29 -28.38 -8.14
CA ASN A 776 -19.93 -28.93 -8.11
C ASN A 776 -19.56 -29.52 -9.48
N GLN A 777 -18.83 -28.76 -10.29
CA GLN A 777 -18.29 -29.15 -11.60
C GLN A 777 -16.79 -29.47 -11.57
N GLY A 778 -16.15 -29.31 -10.41
CA GLY A 778 -14.80 -29.79 -10.10
C GLY A 778 -14.81 -30.74 -8.90
N THR A 779 -13.87 -30.56 -7.98
CA THR A 779 -13.72 -31.42 -6.80
C THR A 779 -14.21 -30.73 -5.51
N LEU A 780 -15.11 -31.39 -4.78
CA LEU A 780 -15.48 -31.06 -3.40
C LEU A 780 -15.15 -32.25 -2.49
N ARG A 781 -14.23 -32.07 -1.55
CA ARG A 781 -13.85 -33.07 -0.54
C ARG A 781 -14.16 -32.58 0.86
N ILE A 782 -14.73 -33.46 1.68
CA ILE A 782 -15.02 -33.18 3.09
C ILE A 782 -14.61 -34.40 3.93
N SER A 783 -13.51 -34.26 4.67
CA SER A 783 -13.15 -35.17 5.77
C SER A 783 -13.64 -34.56 7.08
N SER A 784 -14.69 -35.12 7.67
CA SER A 784 -15.30 -34.57 8.89
C SER A 784 -15.33 -35.60 10.03
N THR A 785 -15.09 -35.16 11.25
CA THR A 785 -15.41 -35.94 12.46
C THR A 785 -16.79 -35.60 13.04
N GLU A 786 -17.53 -34.71 12.39
CA GLU A 786 -18.81 -34.16 12.85
C GLU A 786 -20.00 -34.75 12.06
N ASP A 787 -21.22 -34.55 12.60
CA ASP A 787 -22.43 -35.21 12.11
C ASP A 787 -23.65 -34.27 12.08
N PRO A 788 -24.28 -34.01 10.92
CA PRO A 788 -23.93 -34.46 9.56
C PRO A 788 -22.77 -33.63 8.95
N ALA A 789 -22.04 -34.15 7.95
CA ALA A 789 -21.10 -33.32 7.16
C ALA A 789 -21.84 -32.45 6.13
N ILE A 790 -22.85 -32.99 5.45
CA ILE A 790 -23.70 -32.24 4.51
C ILE A 790 -25.16 -32.32 4.98
N ARG A 791 -25.79 -31.15 5.14
CA ARG A 791 -27.21 -31.01 5.49
C ARG A 791 -27.97 -30.18 4.44
N VAL A 792 -29.08 -30.72 3.96
CA VAL A 792 -29.98 -30.03 3.02
C VAL A 792 -31.38 -30.02 3.61
N ASP A 793 -31.86 -28.84 4.03
CA ASP A 793 -33.22 -28.67 4.59
C ASP A 793 -34.21 -28.12 3.56
N ALA A 794 -33.75 -27.51 2.45
CA ALA A 794 -34.62 -27.10 1.33
C ALA A 794 -33.90 -26.80 -0.02
N GLY A 795 -32.57 -26.98 -0.11
CA GLY A 795 -31.76 -26.55 -1.26
C GLY A 795 -31.54 -27.58 -2.37
N SER A 796 -30.56 -27.33 -3.24
CA SER A 796 -30.11 -28.26 -4.29
C SER A 796 -28.60 -28.50 -4.25
N LEU A 797 -28.18 -29.77 -4.19
CA LEU A 797 -26.78 -30.16 -4.37
C LEU A 797 -26.64 -30.89 -5.72
N ILE A 798 -25.90 -30.31 -6.64
CA ILE A 798 -25.63 -30.86 -7.98
C ILE A 798 -24.13 -31.19 -8.05
N ASN A 799 -23.81 -32.46 -8.32
CA ASN A 799 -22.44 -32.93 -8.54
C ASN A 799 -22.26 -33.42 -9.99
N ASP A 800 -21.55 -32.63 -10.80
CA ASP A 800 -21.21 -32.94 -12.19
C ASP A 800 -19.84 -33.62 -12.34
N ASP A 801 -18.92 -33.42 -11.38
CA ASP A 801 -17.60 -34.09 -11.32
C ASP A 801 -17.43 -34.85 -9.99
N THR A 802 -16.56 -34.42 -9.07
CA THR A 802 -16.10 -35.25 -7.96
C THR A 802 -16.57 -34.72 -6.60
N LEU A 803 -17.36 -35.52 -5.89
CA LEU A 803 -17.75 -35.31 -4.49
C LEU A 803 -17.21 -36.46 -3.63
N ASP A 804 -16.38 -36.19 -2.63
CA ASP A 804 -15.85 -37.20 -1.71
C ASP A 804 -16.16 -36.78 -0.26
N VAL A 805 -16.92 -37.58 0.48
CA VAL A 805 -17.33 -37.27 1.85
C VAL A 805 -16.94 -38.44 2.76
N ALA A 806 -16.04 -38.18 3.71
CA ALA A 806 -15.47 -39.19 4.59
C ALA A 806 -15.63 -38.81 6.07
N ALA A 807 -15.94 -39.78 6.93
CA ALA A 807 -16.00 -39.56 8.38
C ALA A 807 -15.57 -40.73 9.25
N ALA A 808 -15.06 -40.39 10.44
CA ALA A 808 -14.61 -41.37 11.44
C ALA A 808 -15.73 -41.82 12.39
N GLN A 809 -16.69 -40.95 12.75
CA GLN A 809 -17.69 -41.17 13.82
C GLN A 809 -18.99 -40.38 13.56
N SER A 810 -19.87 -40.83 12.65
CA SER A 810 -21.07 -40.06 12.23
C SER A 810 -22.32 -40.94 12.15
N LEU A 811 -23.44 -40.51 12.75
CA LEU A 811 -24.72 -41.22 12.66
C LEU A 811 -25.34 -41.06 11.26
N GLN A 812 -25.23 -39.87 10.64
CA GLN A 812 -25.89 -39.43 9.40
C GLN A 812 -25.04 -38.50 8.52
N LEU A 813 -23.96 -39.02 7.92
CA LEU A 813 -22.93 -38.22 7.23
C LEU A 813 -23.48 -37.23 6.17
N ILE A 814 -24.47 -37.63 5.40
CA ILE A 814 -25.31 -36.74 4.57
C ILE A 814 -26.77 -36.84 5.01
N TYR A 815 -27.40 -35.70 5.29
CA TYR A 815 -28.79 -35.62 5.74
C TYR A 815 -29.62 -34.67 4.86
N LEU A 816 -30.59 -35.22 4.14
CA LEU A 816 -31.50 -34.51 3.25
C LEU A 816 -32.94 -34.54 3.83
N ASN A 817 -33.53 -33.35 4.01
CA ASN A 817 -34.78 -33.11 4.74
C ASN A 817 -35.71 -32.14 3.99
N GLY A 818 -35.70 -32.26 2.67
CA GLY A 818 -36.26 -31.32 1.71
C GLY A 818 -35.22 -31.08 0.60
N GLY A 819 -35.65 -30.55 -0.55
CA GLY A 819 -34.73 -30.22 -1.64
C GLY A 819 -34.31 -31.40 -2.53
N GLN A 820 -33.20 -31.21 -3.25
CA GLN A 820 -32.72 -32.13 -4.30
C GLN A 820 -31.23 -32.47 -4.17
N LEU A 821 -30.89 -33.72 -4.50
CA LEU A 821 -29.52 -34.18 -4.77
C LEU A 821 -29.48 -34.74 -6.20
N THR A 822 -28.60 -34.21 -7.05
CA THR A 822 -28.37 -34.72 -8.41
C THR A 822 -26.89 -35.08 -8.56
N ASN A 823 -26.58 -36.35 -8.79
CA ASN A 823 -25.22 -36.81 -9.07
C ASN A 823 -25.08 -37.21 -10.54
N ASN A 824 -24.38 -36.43 -11.34
CA ASN A 824 -23.98 -36.74 -12.71
C ASN A 824 -22.55 -37.28 -12.80
N GLY A 825 -21.69 -36.96 -11.82
CA GLY A 825 -20.29 -37.39 -11.76
C GLY A 825 -20.02 -38.56 -10.80
N PHE A 826 -18.86 -38.52 -10.12
CA PHE A 826 -18.42 -39.49 -9.12
C PHE A 826 -18.69 -38.97 -7.70
N PHE A 827 -19.42 -39.75 -6.90
CA PHE A 827 -19.74 -39.43 -5.51
C PHE A 827 -19.30 -40.57 -4.58
N ARG A 828 -18.25 -40.36 -3.79
CA ARG A 828 -17.79 -41.29 -2.75
C ARG A 828 -18.32 -40.90 -1.37
N ILE A 829 -18.74 -41.90 -0.60
CA ILE A 829 -19.17 -41.79 0.79
C ILE A 829 -18.46 -42.86 1.61
N SER A 830 -17.65 -42.46 2.60
CA SER A 830 -16.84 -43.38 3.41
C SER A 830 -17.06 -43.16 4.91
N GLY A 831 -17.38 -44.22 5.66
CA GLY A 831 -17.62 -44.12 7.10
C GLY A 831 -16.93 -45.22 7.88
N ALA A 832 -15.97 -44.88 8.75
CA ALA A 832 -15.13 -45.87 9.42
C ALA A 832 -15.63 -46.34 10.82
N GLY A 833 -16.61 -45.65 11.40
CA GLY A 833 -17.06 -45.80 12.80
C GLY A 833 -18.13 -46.87 13.07
N GLU A 834 -18.22 -47.31 14.33
CA GLU A 834 -19.14 -48.37 14.79
C GLU A 834 -20.53 -47.86 15.21
N ASP A 835 -20.72 -46.56 15.36
CA ASP A 835 -21.99 -45.95 15.83
C ASP A 835 -22.90 -45.44 14.67
N ASN A 836 -22.48 -45.62 13.42
CA ASN A 836 -23.17 -45.02 12.26
C ASN A 836 -24.59 -45.60 12.08
N ALA A 837 -25.61 -44.77 11.87
CA ALA A 837 -26.98 -45.23 11.60
C ALA A 837 -27.25 -45.39 10.10
N SER A 838 -26.89 -44.39 9.29
CA SER A 838 -26.98 -44.39 7.83
C SER A 838 -25.98 -43.39 7.24
N LEU A 839 -25.11 -43.74 6.29
CA LEU A 839 -24.18 -42.75 5.73
C LEU A 839 -24.91 -41.63 4.96
N LEU A 840 -26.00 -41.94 4.27
CA LEU A 840 -26.90 -40.94 3.66
C LEU A 840 -28.34 -41.20 4.09
N LEU A 841 -29.02 -40.21 4.66
CA LEU A 841 -30.47 -40.23 4.90
C LEU A 841 -31.20 -39.20 4.03
N ALA A 842 -32.14 -39.65 3.21
CA ALA A 842 -33.01 -38.79 2.41
C ALA A 842 -34.48 -38.96 2.83
N LYS A 843 -35.08 -37.94 3.43
CA LYS A 843 -36.46 -37.98 3.95
C LYS A 843 -37.54 -37.87 2.86
N SER A 844 -38.80 -38.13 3.22
CA SER A 844 -39.90 -38.26 2.26
C SER A 844 -40.17 -37.06 1.34
N ALA A 845 -39.72 -35.85 1.71
CA ALA A 845 -39.85 -34.64 0.91
C ALA A 845 -38.65 -34.36 -0.03
N THR A 846 -37.66 -35.26 -0.11
CA THR A 846 -36.46 -35.08 -0.95
C THR A 846 -36.59 -35.75 -2.31
N THR A 847 -35.83 -35.26 -3.30
CA THR A 847 -35.58 -35.98 -4.56
C THR A 847 -34.10 -36.30 -4.70
N VAL A 848 -33.78 -37.55 -5.05
CA VAL A 848 -32.41 -38.00 -5.37
C VAL A 848 -32.37 -38.55 -6.79
N HIS A 849 -31.54 -37.95 -7.64
CA HIS A 849 -31.26 -38.36 -9.01
C HIS A 849 -29.81 -38.85 -9.10
N ASN A 850 -29.58 -40.13 -9.46
CA ASN A 850 -28.24 -40.61 -9.79
C ASN A 850 -28.10 -40.93 -11.29
N ASN A 851 -27.20 -40.22 -11.95
CA ASN A 851 -26.83 -40.38 -13.35
C ASN A 851 -25.38 -40.84 -13.54
N GLY A 852 -24.52 -40.62 -12.54
CA GLY A 852 -23.13 -41.08 -12.48
C GLY A 852 -22.92 -42.23 -11.49
N THR A 853 -21.72 -42.29 -10.89
CA THR A 853 -21.31 -43.36 -9.97
C THR A 853 -21.41 -42.90 -8.52
N ILE A 854 -22.03 -43.73 -7.66
CA ILE A 854 -22.00 -43.57 -6.20
C ILE A 854 -21.20 -44.74 -5.60
N GLU A 855 -20.07 -44.46 -4.93
CA GLU A 855 -19.28 -45.45 -4.19
C GLU A 855 -19.51 -45.30 -2.68
N ILE A 856 -19.81 -46.42 -2.00
CA ILE A 856 -20.00 -46.50 -0.55
C ILE A 856 -18.99 -47.47 0.07
N ILE A 857 -18.24 -46.95 1.04
CA ILE A 857 -17.12 -47.63 1.69
C ILE A 857 -17.37 -47.75 3.20
N ASP A 858 -17.05 -48.92 3.74
CA ASP A 858 -17.00 -49.24 5.18
C ASP A 858 -18.28 -49.04 6.02
N ALA A 859 -19.44 -48.80 5.39
CA ALA A 859 -20.71 -48.51 6.07
C ALA A 859 -21.09 -49.57 7.13
N PHE A 860 -21.20 -49.15 8.40
CA PHE A 860 -21.44 -50.07 9.52
C PHE A 860 -22.90 -50.52 9.70
N ASN A 861 -23.89 -49.66 9.41
CA ASN A 861 -25.32 -50.00 9.51
C ASN A 861 -26.00 -49.87 8.14
N SER A 862 -26.52 -48.69 7.78
CA SER A 862 -27.05 -48.46 6.43
C SER A 862 -26.09 -47.60 5.59
N GLY A 863 -26.02 -47.88 4.28
CA GLY A 863 -25.28 -47.02 3.34
C GLY A 863 -26.14 -45.82 2.98
N LEU A 864 -27.15 -46.02 2.12
CA LEU A 864 -28.22 -45.06 1.89
C LEU A 864 -29.52 -45.51 2.57
N GLN A 865 -30.22 -44.58 3.21
CA GLN A 865 -31.60 -44.71 3.64
C GLN A 865 -32.47 -43.67 2.92
N LEU A 866 -33.41 -44.11 2.11
CA LEU A 866 -34.18 -43.29 1.18
C LEU A 866 -35.68 -43.39 1.49
N GLN A 867 -36.36 -42.26 1.67
CA GLN A 867 -37.79 -42.19 1.96
C GLN A 867 -38.56 -41.36 0.91
N GLY A 868 -37.84 -40.52 0.15
CA GLY A 868 -38.39 -39.65 -0.89
C GLY A 868 -38.39 -40.28 -2.28
N LEU A 869 -38.42 -39.42 -3.31
CA LEU A 869 -38.29 -39.87 -4.70
C LEU A 869 -36.82 -40.21 -5.00
N PHE A 870 -36.57 -41.41 -5.48
CA PHE A 870 -35.25 -41.87 -5.92
C PHE A 870 -35.34 -42.41 -7.34
N THR A 871 -34.46 -41.91 -8.22
CA THR A 871 -34.42 -42.30 -9.63
C THR A 871 -32.98 -42.42 -10.11
N THR A 872 -32.79 -43.29 -11.09
CA THR A 872 -31.48 -43.61 -11.66
C THR A 872 -31.58 -43.66 -13.18
N THR A 873 -30.47 -43.46 -13.91
CA THR A 873 -30.42 -43.69 -15.36
C THR A 873 -29.61 -44.93 -15.72
N ALA A 874 -29.71 -45.39 -16.96
CA ALA A 874 -29.10 -46.63 -17.44
C ALA A 874 -27.56 -46.68 -17.32
N ASN A 875 -26.91 -45.51 -17.29
CA ASN A 875 -25.45 -45.40 -17.17
C ASN A 875 -24.98 -45.18 -15.72
N SER A 876 -25.91 -45.04 -14.77
CA SER A 876 -25.55 -44.78 -13.37
C SER A 876 -25.06 -46.05 -12.67
N GLU A 877 -24.11 -45.91 -11.75
CA GLU A 877 -23.51 -47.03 -11.04
C GLU A 877 -23.58 -46.86 -9.51
N PHE A 878 -23.72 -47.98 -8.79
CA PHE A 878 -23.59 -48.06 -7.34
C PHE A 878 -22.54 -49.11 -6.97
N LEU A 879 -21.46 -48.68 -6.31
CA LEU A 879 -20.36 -49.54 -5.89
C LEU A 879 -20.34 -49.65 -4.36
N PHE A 880 -20.48 -50.87 -3.84
CA PHE A 880 -20.30 -51.14 -2.41
C PHE A 880 -18.96 -51.86 -2.20
N THR A 881 -17.98 -51.09 -1.73
CA THR A 881 -16.58 -51.52 -1.56
C THR A 881 -16.25 -51.74 -0.08
N ASN A 882 -15.67 -52.89 0.27
CA ASN A 882 -15.14 -53.18 1.62
C ASN A 882 -16.13 -53.13 2.81
N ASN A 883 -17.45 -53.23 2.57
CA ASN A 883 -18.51 -53.13 3.59
C ASN A 883 -18.64 -54.38 4.50
N THR A 884 -17.52 -54.96 4.93
CA THR A 884 -17.43 -56.23 5.70
C THR A 884 -18.03 -56.15 7.10
N ARG A 885 -18.05 -54.95 7.68
CA ARG A 885 -18.57 -54.63 9.02
C ARG A 885 -20.06 -54.29 9.03
N ASN A 886 -20.73 -54.32 7.89
CA ASN A 886 -22.12 -53.89 7.76
C ASN A 886 -23.12 -54.82 8.50
N THR A 887 -24.00 -54.21 9.30
CA THR A 887 -25.05 -54.87 10.08
C THR A 887 -26.49 -54.56 9.61
N GLY A 888 -26.66 -53.51 8.79
CA GLY A 888 -27.96 -53.00 8.32
C GLY A 888 -28.25 -53.37 6.88
N ASN A 889 -28.72 -52.44 6.04
CA ASN A 889 -28.82 -52.62 4.59
C ASN A 889 -28.06 -51.49 3.88
N LEU A 890 -27.15 -51.84 2.96
CA LEU A 890 -26.37 -50.84 2.22
C LEU A 890 -27.21 -49.87 1.38
N LEU A 891 -28.37 -50.29 0.89
CA LEU A 891 -29.44 -49.41 0.40
C LEU A 891 -30.77 -49.85 1.01
N SER A 892 -31.43 -48.94 1.73
CA SER A 892 -32.75 -49.13 2.31
C SER A 892 -33.70 -48.08 1.75
N HIS A 893 -34.79 -48.46 1.08
CA HIS A 893 -35.88 -47.55 0.72
C HIS A 893 -37.13 -47.88 1.53
N THR A 894 -37.63 -46.90 2.27
CA THR A 894 -38.82 -47.02 3.13
C THR A 894 -39.91 -45.98 2.79
N GLY A 895 -39.89 -45.45 1.56
CA GLY A 895 -40.88 -44.50 1.07
C GLY A 895 -42.11 -45.17 0.45
N SER A 896 -43.20 -44.41 0.31
CA SER A 896 -44.38 -44.83 -0.48
C SER A 896 -44.25 -44.52 -1.97
N THR A 897 -43.25 -43.74 -2.36
CA THR A 897 -42.87 -43.43 -3.74
C THR A 897 -42.26 -44.65 -4.43
N PRO A 898 -42.69 -45.00 -5.67
CA PRO A 898 -42.04 -46.08 -6.40
C PRO A 898 -40.57 -45.78 -6.69
N VAL A 899 -39.70 -46.76 -6.49
CA VAL A 899 -38.30 -46.69 -6.91
C VAL A 899 -38.19 -47.23 -8.34
N VAL A 900 -37.52 -46.51 -9.23
CA VAL A 900 -37.16 -47.03 -10.56
C VAL A 900 -35.64 -47.10 -10.67
N TYR A 901 -35.13 -48.32 -10.67
CA TYR A 901 -33.72 -48.63 -10.80
C TYR A 901 -33.38 -49.04 -12.23
N ASN A 902 -32.48 -48.30 -12.90
CA ASN A 902 -32.12 -48.50 -14.30
C ASN A 902 -30.64 -48.81 -14.52
N GLY A 903 -29.77 -48.53 -13.53
CA GLY A 903 -28.30 -48.57 -13.67
C GLY A 903 -27.66 -49.93 -13.35
N SER A 904 -26.37 -49.91 -12.97
CA SER A 904 -25.63 -51.08 -12.47
C SER A 904 -25.26 -50.95 -11.00
N MET A 905 -25.51 -52.00 -10.21
CA MET A 905 -25.18 -52.07 -8.79
C MET A 905 -24.24 -53.23 -8.55
N LYS A 906 -23.18 -53.02 -7.76
CA LYS A 906 -22.20 -54.05 -7.46
C LYS A 906 -21.80 -54.04 -6.00
N ALA A 907 -21.81 -55.21 -5.36
CA ALA A 907 -21.36 -55.37 -3.98
C ALA A 907 -20.20 -56.36 -3.87
N THR A 908 -19.16 -55.96 -3.14
CA THR A 908 -18.04 -56.82 -2.80
C THR A 908 -17.86 -56.88 -1.28
N ASN A 909 -17.79 -58.09 -0.74
CA ASN A 909 -17.56 -58.36 0.68
C ASN A 909 -18.58 -57.69 1.64
N ALA A 910 -19.87 -57.69 1.26
CA ALA A 910 -20.98 -57.21 2.10
C ALA A 910 -21.83 -58.38 2.64
N GLN A 911 -22.58 -58.19 3.74
CA GLN A 911 -23.50 -59.20 4.26
C GLN A 911 -24.96 -58.97 3.79
N ASN A 912 -25.46 -57.75 3.98
CA ASN A 912 -26.81 -57.32 3.63
C ASN A 912 -26.73 -56.12 2.67
N CYS A 913 -27.36 -56.19 1.51
CA CYS A 913 -27.16 -55.17 0.48
C CYS A 913 -28.36 -54.26 0.25
N VAL A 914 -29.53 -54.78 -0.09
CA VAL A 914 -30.63 -53.93 -0.57
C VAL A 914 -31.96 -54.33 0.03
N ALA A 915 -32.71 -53.37 0.56
CA ALA A 915 -34.08 -53.54 1.00
C ALA A 915 -34.98 -52.44 0.43
N PHE A 916 -35.92 -52.80 -0.44
CA PHE A 916 -37.02 -51.94 -0.85
C PHE A 916 -38.28 -52.38 -0.12
N SER A 917 -38.87 -51.51 0.72
CA SER A 917 -40.12 -51.79 1.44
C SER A 917 -41.37 -51.25 0.75
N GLY A 918 -41.22 -50.68 -0.46
CA GLY A 918 -42.29 -50.17 -1.31
C GLY A 918 -42.10 -50.65 -2.75
N ALA A 919 -43.03 -50.28 -3.64
CA ALA A 919 -43.05 -50.73 -5.03
C ALA A 919 -41.77 -50.32 -5.80
N ALA A 920 -40.82 -51.24 -5.95
CA ALA A 920 -39.59 -51.03 -6.68
C ALA A 920 -39.61 -51.70 -8.05
N GLN A 921 -39.15 -51.01 -9.08
CA GLN A 921 -38.97 -51.53 -10.44
C GLN A 921 -37.47 -51.63 -10.74
N ASN A 922 -37.00 -52.83 -11.09
CA ASN A 922 -35.67 -53.00 -11.66
C ASN A 922 -35.74 -53.14 -13.19
N ASN A 923 -34.96 -52.32 -13.90
CA ASN A 923 -34.68 -52.37 -15.33
C ASN A 923 -33.18 -52.56 -15.64
N GLY A 924 -32.32 -52.61 -14.61
CA GLY A 924 -30.86 -52.61 -14.71
C GLY A 924 -30.22 -53.87 -14.12
N PHE A 925 -28.92 -53.80 -13.86
CA PHE A 925 -28.10 -54.93 -13.41
C PHE A 925 -27.73 -54.82 -11.93
N LEU A 926 -27.99 -55.84 -11.12
CA LEU A 926 -27.64 -55.87 -9.69
C LEU A 926 -26.74 -57.08 -9.41
N ASP A 927 -25.43 -56.89 -9.42
CA ASP A 927 -24.42 -57.87 -8.99
C ASP A 927 -24.22 -57.80 -7.46
N LEU A 928 -25.13 -58.45 -6.73
CA LEU A 928 -25.15 -58.56 -5.28
C LEU A 928 -24.75 -59.96 -4.81
N GLY A 929 -23.92 -60.67 -5.58
CA GLY A 929 -23.61 -62.09 -5.34
C GLY A 929 -22.99 -62.41 -3.97
N THR A 930 -22.49 -61.43 -3.22
CA THR A 930 -21.95 -61.63 -1.85
C THR A 930 -22.99 -61.49 -0.73
N CYS A 931 -24.17 -60.93 -1.01
CA CYS A 931 -25.11 -60.43 0.00
C CYS A 931 -26.59 -60.60 -0.39
N SER A 932 -27.49 -60.37 0.57
CA SER A 932 -28.93 -60.56 0.43
C SER A 932 -29.66 -59.31 -0.12
N ILE A 933 -30.77 -59.52 -0.85
CA ILE A 933 -31.72 -58.48 -1.29
C ILE A 933 -33.17 -58.78 -0.86
N SER A 934 -33.95 -57.73 -0.58
CA SER A 934 -35.36 -57.78 -0.19
C SER A 934 -36.19 -56.76 -1.00
N MET A 935 -37.32 -57.17 -1.59
CA MET A 935 -38.12 -56.30 -2.50
C MET A 935 -39.65 -56.40 -2.26
N ALA A 936 -40.13 -55.92 -1.12
CA ALA A 936 -41.56 -55.99 -0.78
C ALA A 936 -42.45 -55.22 -1.78
N GLY A 937 -43.14 -55.97 -2.64
CA GLY A 937 -44.02 -55.45 -3.69
C GLY A 937 -43.32 -55.04 -5.00
N GLY A 938 -42.10 -55.49 -5.26
CA GLY A 938 -41.32 -55.10 -6.44
C GLY A 938 -41.57 -55.89 -7.74
N THR A 939 -41.18 -55.28 -8.87
CA THR A 939 -41.13 -55.88 -10.21
C THR A 939 -39.69 -55.86 -10.75
N ASN A 940 -39.14 -57.01 -11.12
CA ASN A 940 -37.96 -57.08 -11.99
C ASN A 940 -38.44 -57.15 -13.44
N ASN A 941 -38.31 -56.07 -14.22
CA ASN A 941 -38.81 -56.00 -15.60
C ASN A 941 -37.90 -56.78 -16.56
N SER A 942 -38.31 -56.92 -17.83
CA SER A 942 -37.61 -57.73 -18.84
C SER A 942 -36.16 -57.32 -19.16
N GLY A 943 -35.77 -56.07 -18.90
CA GLY A 943 -34.38 -55.62 -19.00
C GLY A 943 -33.56 -55.81 -17.72
N GLY A 944 -34.20 -56.14 -16.61
CA GLY A 944 -33.58 -56.26 -15.30
C GLY A 944 -32.90 -57.61 -15.08
N HIS A 945 -31.70 -57.59 -14.52
CA HIS A 945 -30.92 -58.79 -14.17
C HIS A 945 -30.38 -58.64 -12.74
N ILE A 946 -30.78 -59.55 -11.86
CA ILE A 946 -30.38 -59.57 -10.44
C ILE A 946 -29.52 -60.83 -10.22
N ILE A 947 -28.35 -60.68 -9.60
CA ILE A 947 -27.55 -61.77 -9.05
C ILE A 947 -27.45 -61.52 -7.55
N SER A 948 -27.84 -62.47 -6.71
CA SER A 948 -27.80 -62.29 -5.26
C SER A 948 -27.45 -63.58 -4.52
N LYS A 949 -26.94 -63.44 -3.29
CA LYS A 949 -26.71 -64.58 -2.41
C LYS A 949 -28.04 -65.11 -1.81
N ASP A 950 -28.96 -64.24 -1.41
CA ASP A 950 -30.29 -64.57 -0.89
C ASP A 950 -31.34 -63.57 -1.39
N LEU A 951 -32.58 -64.01 -1.58
CA LEU A 951 -33.70 -63.13 -1.95
C LEU A 951 -34.89 -63.30 -0.99
N SER A 952 -35.43 -62.18 -0.52
CA SER A 952 -36.67 -62.11 0.25
C SER A 952 -37.75 -61.31 -0.48
N TYR A 953 -38.76 -62.01 -0.99
CA TYR A 953 -39.94 -61.48 -1.71
C TYR A 953 -39.64 -60.64 -2.99
N ILE A 954 -40.23 -61.02 -4.12
CA ILE A 954 -40.44 -60.21 -5.34
C ILE A 954 -41.88 -60.44 -5.79
N GLY A 955 -42.64 -59.40 -6.17
CA GLY A 955 -44.02 -59.55 -6.64
C GLY A 955 -44.13 -60.07 -8.07
N GLN A 956 -43.31 -59.55 -8.99
CA GLN A 956 -43.28 -59.96 -10.39
C GLN A 956 -41.85 -60.01 -10.93
N ASN A 957 -41.50 -61.05 -11.68
CA ASN A 957 -40.23 -61.17 -12.40
C ASN A 957 -40.48 -61.43 -13.88
N ASP A 958 -40.16 -60.48 -14.74
CA ASP A 958 -40.14 -60.60 -16.20
C ASP A 958 -38.69 -60.66 -16.76
N GLY A 959 -37.68 -60.36 -15.93
CA GLY A 959 -36.26 -60.37 -16.27
C GLY A 959 -35.51 -61.61 -15.75
N VAL A 960 -34.20 -61.48 -15.52
CA VAL A 960 -33.34 -62.55 -15.00
C VAL A 960 -33.08 -62.37 -13.50
N VAL A 961 -33.17 -63.44 -12.72
CA VAL A 961 -32.76 -63.47 -11.30
C VAL A 961 -31.89 -64.70 -11.04
N GLU A 962 -30.74 -64.53 -10.40
CA GLU A 962 -29.79 -65.60 -10.06
C GLU A 962 -29.53 -65.67 -8.55
N PHE A 963 -29.54 -66.87 -7.98
CA PHE A 963 -29.33 -67.14 -6.55
C PHE A 963 -28.07 -67.97 -6.33
N LEU A 964 -27.16 -67.52 -5.46
CA LEU A 964 -25.84 -68.17 -5.30
C LEU A 964 -25.70 -69.06 -4.04
N THR A 965 -26.71 -69.20 -3.18
CA THR A 965 -26.59 -69.98 -1.93
C THR A 965 -27.80 -70.86 -1.57
N THR A 966 -27.63 -71.75 -0.59
CA THR A 966 -28.57 -72.81 -0.18
C THR A 966 -29.69 -72.38 0.79
N ASP A 967 -29.56 -71.23 1.46
CA ASP A 967 -30.09 -71.10 2.82
C ASP A 967 -31.40 -70.30 2.97
N ALA A 968 -31.72 -69.38 2.03
CA ALA A 968 -32.98 -68.63 2.05
C ALA A 968 -33.45 -68.04 0.70
N PHE A 969 -34.35 -68.73 0.01
CA PHE A 969 -35.42 -68.06 -0.74
C PHE A 969 -36.62 -67.87 0.21
N SER A 970 -36.85 -66.63 0.66
CA SER A 970 -37.87 -66.34 1.69
C SER A 970 -39.11 -65.68 1.11
N LEU A 971 -40.28 -66.19 1.51
CA LEU A 971 -41.58 -65.69 1.10
C LEU A 971 -42.40 -65.24 2.33
N ILE A 972 -42.67 -63.94 2.38
CA ILE A 972 -43.28 -63.27 3.53
C ILE A 972 -44.60 -62.65 3.09
N GLY A 973 -45.73 -63.15 3.63
CA GLY A 973 -47.07 -62.63 3.35
C GLY A 973 -47.92 -63.55 2.46
N THR A 974 -49.11 -63.06 2.09
CA THR A 974 -50.16 -63.81 1.37
C THR A 974 -50.06 -63.74 -0.16
N ASP A 975 -49.02 -63.09 -0.69
CA ASP A 975 -48.96 -62.67 -2.08
C ASP A 975 -48.32 -63.71 -3.01
N VAL A 976 -48.69 -63.66 -4.29
CA VAL A 976 -48.23 -64.62 -5.31
C VAL A 976 -47.10 -64.00 -6.14
N ILE A 977 -45.92 -64.62 -6.13
CA ILE A 977 -44.85 -64.27 -7.07
C ILE A 977 -45.30 -64.64 -8.48
N THR A 978 -45.31 -63.70 -9.41
CA THR A 978 -45.50 -64.00 -10.83
C THR A 978 -44.17 -64.00 -11.56
N ASN A 979 -43.63 -65.18 -11.88
CA ASN A 979 -42.42 -65.30 -12.72
C ASN A 979 -42.83 -65.49 -14.18
N ASN A 980 -42.61 -64.49 -15.04
CA ASN A 980 -42.69 -64.61 -16.50
C ASN A 980 -41.29 -64.61 -17.18
N GLY A 981 -40.21 -64.30 -16.43
CA GLY A 981 -38.83 -64.21 -16.91
C GLY A 981 -38.00 -65.48 -16.69
N VAL A 982 -36.73 -65.33 -16.27
CA VAL A 982 -35.81 -66.42 -15.93
C VAL A 982 -35.40 -66.34 -14.46
N MET A 983 -35.44 -67.47 -13.76
CA MET A 983 -34.88 -67.63 -12.42
C MET A 983 -33.85 -68.77 -12.43
N VAL A 984 -32.60 -68.46 -12.09
CA VAL A 984 -31.49 -69.41 -12.00
C VAL A 984 -31.10 -69.59 -10.53
N ASP A 985 -31.32 -70.78 -10.02
CA ASP A 985 -30.76 -71.22 -8.76
C ASP A 985 -29.40 -71.86 -9.05
N HIS A 986 -28.34 -71.41 -8.35
CA HIS A 986 -27.02 -72.03 -8.36
C HIS A 986 -26.73 -72.79 -7.06
N GLY A 987 -27.66 -72.78 -6.10
CA GLY A 987 -27.44 -73.19 -4.71
C GLY A 987 -28.48 -74.14 -4.11
N ASP A 988 -29.44 -74.68 -4.86
CA ASP A 988 -30.59 -75.45 -4.34
C ASP A 988 -31.53 -74.62 -3.41
N ALA A 989 -31.53 -73.28 -3.52
CA ALA A 989 -32.32 -72.36 -2.70
C ALA A 989 -33.83 -72.70 -2.70
N PHE A 990 -34.36 -73.18 -3.83
CA PHE A 990 -35.78 -73.53 -3.97
C PHE A 990 -36.20 -74.79 -3.21
N ARG A 991 -35.26 -75.59 -2.69
CA ARG A 991 -35.60 -76.72 -1.79
C ARG A 991 -35.98 -76.27 -0.38
N ASN A 992 -35.56 -75.07 0.02
CA ASN A 992 -35.65 -74.54 1.38
C ASN A 992 -36.63 -73.35 1.53
N ILE A 993 -37.67 -73.27 0.70
CA ILE A 993 -38.68 -72.20 0.78
C ILE A 993 -39.39 -72.24 2.14
N LYS A 994 -39.16 -71.21 2.96
CA LYS A 994 -39.80 -71.04 4.26
C LYS A 994 -41.01 -70.12 4.10
N PHE A 995 -42.21 -70.68 4.24
CA PHE A 995 -43.44 -69.90 4.37
C PHE A 995 -43.60 -69.44 5.82
N HIS A 996 -43.72 -68.13 6.04
CA HIS A 996 -43.80 -67.57 7.39
C HIS A 996 -45.15 -67.82 8.10
N ASP A 997 -46.21 -68.10 7.34
CA ASP A 997 -47.53 -68.43 7.86
C ASP A 997 -47.73 -69.95 7.89
N GLY A 998 -47.83 -70.54 9.09
CA GLY A 998 -47.85 -71.99 9.34
C GLY A 998 -49.16 -72.71 8.94
N GLY A 999 -49.69 -72.46 7.75
CA GLY A 999 -50.90 -73.08 7.21
C GLY A 999 -50.69 -73.60 5.79
N ALA A 1000 -50.93 -74.90 5.57
CA ALA A 1000 -50.75 -75.53 4.26
C ALA A 1000 -51.80 -75.07 3.23
N LEU A 1001 -51.42 -74.14 2.35
CA LEU A 1001 -52.11 -73.81 1.10
C LEU A 1001 -51.08 -73.56 -0.02
N GLY A 1002 -51.42 -73.97 -1.24
CA GLY A 1002 -50.47 -74.31 -2.31
C GLY A 1002 -49.52 -73.22 -2.83
N PHE A 1003 -48.51 -73.69 -3.57
CA PHE A 1003 -47.44 -72.93 -4.23
C PHE A 1003 -47.82 -71.47 -4.60
N PRO A 1004 -47.36 -70.45 -3.85
CA PRO A 1004 -47.62 -69.04 -4.13
C PRO A 1004 -46.67 -68.47 -5.21
N VAL A 1005 -46.29 -69.29 -6.20
CA VAL A 1005 -45.49 -68.87 -7.36
C VAL A 1005 -46.25 -69.23 -8.63
N TRP A 1006 -46.83 -68.22 -9.28
CA TRP A 1006 -47.35 -68.34 -10.63
C TRP A 1006 -46.21 -68.25 -11.64
N ASN A 1007 -45.66 -69.41 -11.98
CA ASN A 1007 -44.67 -69.50 -13.04
C ASN A 1007 -45.33 -69.54 -14.43
N LYS A 1008 -44.84 -68.68 -15.31
CA LYS A 1008 -44.98 -68.71 -16.78
C LYS A 1008 -43.61 -68.59 -17.49
N GLY A 1009 -42.53 -68.40 -16.73
CA GLY A 1009 -41.16 -68.26 -17.20
C GLY A 1009 -40.32 -69.51 -16.98
N LEU A 1010 -39.00 -69.37 -17.13
CA LEU A 1010 -38.03 -70.45 -16.97
C LEU A 1010 -37.47 -70.50 -15.55
N PHE A 1011 -37.38 -71.70 -14.98
CA PHE A 1011 -36.59 -72.00 -13.79
C PHE A 1011 -35.43 -72.92 -14.18
N VAL A 1012 -34.22 -72.61 -13.69
CA VAL A 1012 -33.00 -73.40 -13.84
C VAL A 1012 -32.45 -73.66 -12.44
N SER A 1013 -32.05 -74.88 -12.10
CA SER A 1013 -31.49 -75.24 -10.78
C SER A 1013 -30.51 -76.43 -10.92
N PRO A 1014 -29.46 -76.55 -10.08
CA PRO A 1014 -28.35 -77.46 -10.33
C PRO A 1014 -28.52 -78.74 -9.49
N PHE A 1015 -28.86 -79.85 -10.13
CA PHE A 1015 -29.01 -81.13 -9.43
C PHE A 1015 -27.65 -81.72 -9.03
N TYR A 1016 -27.34 -81.68 -7.72
CA TYR A 1016 -26.20 -82.40 -7.14
C TYR A 1016 -26.63 -83.37 -6.03
N GLY A 1017 -26.29 -84.67 -6.19
CA GLY A 1017 -26.34 -85.68 -5.12
C GLY A 1017 -27.12 -86.96 -5.46
N THR A 1018 -26.56 -88.12 -5.10
CA THR A 1018 -27.18 -89.45 -5.23
C THR A 1018 -28.31 -89.68 -4.22
N LEU A 1019 -29.43 -90.24 -4.68
CA LEU A 1019 -30.64 -90.49 -3.90
C LEU A 1019 -30.49 -91.58 -2.83
N SER A 1020 -30.85 -91.26 -1.58
CA SER A 1020 -31.22 -92.25 -0.55
C SER A 1020 -32.36 -91.75 0.34
N ASP A 1021 -33.55 -92.31 0.14
CA ASP A 1021 -34.74 -92.38 1.02
C ASP A 1021 -35.19 -91.18 1.88
N GLY A 1022 -36.16 -90.42 1.35
CA GLY A 1022 -37.11 -89.56 2.08
C GLY A 1022 -36.66 -88.09 2.23
N ILE A 1023 -37.43 -87.06 1.88
CA ILE A 1023 -38.91 -86.91 1.77
C ILE A 1023 -39.34 -86.57 0.32
N LYS A 1024 -40.65 -86.56 0.06
CA LYS A 1024 -41.32 -86.81 -1.23
C LYS A 1024 -42.51 -85.87 -1.42
N GLU A 1025 -42.73 -85.37 -2.64
CA GLU A 1025 -44.05 -85.08 -3.25
C GLU A 1025 -43.82 -84.80 -4.75
N VAL A 1026 -44.29 -85.59 -5.73
CA VAL A 1026 -45.03 -86.87 -5.77
C VAL A 1026 -44.77 -87.51 -7.17
N VAL A 1027 -44.80 -88.83 -7.45
CA VAL A 1027 -45.28 -90.02 -6.73
C VAL A 1027 -44.31 -91.21 -6.96
N ASN A 1028 -43.84 -91.91 -5.91
CA ASN A 1028 -43.33 -93.28 -6.08
C ASN A 1028 -44.50 -94.23 -6.35
N LEU A 1029 -44.56 -94.78 -7.56
CA LEU A 1029 -45.39 -95.94 -7.88
C LEU A 1029 -44.62 -97.23 -7.58
N ASN A 1030 -44.58 -97.62 -6.30
CA ASN A 1030 -44.17 -98.98 -5.94
C ASN A 1030 -45.24 -99.95 -6.44
N TYR A 1031 -45.00 -100.57 -7.59
CA TYR A 1031 -45.93 -101.55 -8.16
C TYR A 1031 -45.64 -102.95 -7.59
N THR A 1032 -46.49 -103.42 -6.68
CA THR A 1032 -46.60 -104.85 -6.34
C THR A 1032 -48.05 -105.32 -6.51
N GLU A 1033 -48.28 -105.92 -7.67
CA GLU A 1033 -49.35 -106.83 -8.10
C GLU A 1033 -50.86 -106.48 -7.95
N THR A 1034 -51.31 -105.58 -7.06
CA THR A 1034 -52.77 -105.43 -6.81
C THR A 1034 -53.31 -103.99 -6.69
N GLY A 1035 -52.97 -103.08 -7.62
CA GLY A 1035 -53.56 -101.73 -7.64
C GLY A 1035 -53.58 -101.05 -9.01
N SER A 1036 -54.77 -100.76 -9.54
CA SER A 1036 -55.00 -100.05 -10.81
C SER A 1036 -54.66 -98.55 -10.74
N LEU A 1037 -54.05 -98.02 -11.81
CA LEU A 1037 -53.80 -96.59 -12.02
C LEU A 1037 -55.00 -95.89 -12.68
N PRO A 1038 -55.47 -94.74 -12.17
CA PRO A 1038 -56.43 -93.89 -12.85
C PRO A 1038 -55.74 -92.73 -13.59
N ILE A 1039 -55.83 -92.72 -14.92
CA ILE A 1039 -55.53 -91.55 -15.76
C ILE A 1039 -56.79 -91.26 -16.57
N SER A 1040 -57.21 -89.99 -16.65
CA SER A 1040 -58.31 -89.52 -17.49
C SER A 1040 -57.77 -88.72 -18.68
N ASP A 1041 -58.40 -88.86 -19.84
CA ASP A 1041 -57.81 -88.68 -21.17
C ASP A 1041 -57.40 -87.25 -21.63
N ASP A 1042 -57.51 -86.22 -20.79
CA ASP A 1042 -57.36 -84.81 -21.19
C ASP A 1042 -56.27 -84.04 -20.40
N TRP A 1043 -55.02 -84.04 -20.91
CA TRP A 1043 -53.92 -83.19 -20.38
C TRP A 1043 -53.06 -82.59 -21.51
N TYR A 1044 -53.51 -81.49 -22.15
CA TYR A 1044 -52.68 -80.34 -22.59
C TYR A 1044 -53.55 -79.27 -23.28
N THR A 1045 -53.34 -77.98 -22.98
CA THR A 1045 -53.89 -76.87 -23.80
C THR A 1045 -52.91 -75.69 -23.88
N ASP A 1046 -52.56 -75.29 -25.11
CA ASP A 1046 -51.96 -73.97 -25.38
C ASP A 1046 -53.03 -72.88 -25.17
N ARG A 1047 -52.62 -71.77 -24.53
CA ARG A 1047 -53.50 -70.67 -24.13
C ARG A 1047 -53.74 -69.61 -25.21
N ALA A 1048 -53.26 -69.82 -26.44
CA ALA A 1048 -53.56 -68.94 -27.58
C ALA A 1048 -54.69 -69.46 -28.51
N LYS A 1049 -54.88 -70.78 -28.69
CA LYS A 1049 -56.06 -71.41 -29.33
C LYS A 1049 -56.10 -72.92 -29.06
N THR A 1050 -57.31 -73.44 -28.79
CA THR A 1050 -57.56 -74.84 -28.42
C THR A 1050 -57.29 -75.83 -29.57
N THR A 1051 -56.12 -76.46 -29.60
CA THR A 1051 -55.81 -77.58 -30.51
C THR A 1051 -54.87 -78.57 -29.83
N VAL A 1052 -55.21 -79.87 -29.86
CA VAL A 1052 -54.44 -80.93 -29.18
C VAL A 1052 -53.24 -81.35 -30.04
N ALA A 1053 -52.06 -81.53 -29.42
CA ALA A 1053 -50.80 -81.78 -30.10
C ALA A 1053 -50.67 -83.18 -30.74
N GLY A 1054 -51.51 -84.15 -30.35
CA GLY A 1054 -51.50 -85.52 -30.86
C GLY A 1054 -52.29 -86.46 -29.95
N THR A 1055 -52.44 -87.73 -30.35
CA THR A 1055 -53.18 -88.75 -29.58
C THR A 1055 -52.25 -89.90 -29.19
N TRP A 1056 -52.31 -90.31 -27.92
CA TRP A 1056 -51.58 -91.48 -27.39
C TRP A 1056 -52.47 -92.73 -27.41
N HIS A 1057 -51.95 -93.82 -27.96
CA HIS A 1057 -52.66 -95.10 -28.06
C HIS A 1057 -52.14 -96.08 -27.01
N GLN A 1058 -52.97 -96.37 -26.01
CA GLN A 1058 -52.58 -97.06 -24.77
C GLN A 1058 -52.41 -98.58 -24.93
N SER A 1059 -52.97 -99.18 -25.98
CA SER A 1059 -52.89 -100.61 -26.30
C SER A 1059 -51.56 -101.06 -26.90
N ASP A 1060 -50.82 -100.11 -27.48
CA ASP A 1060 -49.73 -100.31 -28.42
C ASP A 1060 -48.60 -99.29 -28.24
N HIS A 1061 -48.71 -98.42 -27.23
CA HIS A 1061 -47.70 -97.46 -26.78
C HIS A 1061 -47.17 -96.52 -27.88
N HIS A 1062 -48.08 -96.06 -28.74
CA HIS A 1062 -47.79 -95.26 -29.93
C HIS A 1062 -48.38 -93.84 -29.83
N TYR A 1063 -47.61 -92.84 -30.28
CA TYR A 1063 -48.04 -91.43 -30.33
C TYR A 1063 -48.21 -90.95 -31.77
N THR A 1064 -49.39 -90.43 -32.11
CA THR A 1064 -49.64 -89.82 -33.42
C THR A 1064 -49.70 -88.29 -33.29
N PRO A 1065 -48.72 -87.52 -33.78
CA PRO A 1065 -48.72 -86.06 -33.67
C PRO A 1065 -49.73 -85.40 -34.63
N ASN A 1066 -50.28 -84.26 -34.22
CA ASN A 1066 -51.17 -83.43 -35.01
C ASN A 1066 -50.34 -82.41 -35.81
N ALA A 1067 -50.29 -82.59 -37.14
CA ALA A 1067 -49.44 -81.81 -38.05
C ALA A 1067 -49.76 -80.30 -38.14
N ALA A 1068 -50.76 -79.79 -37.41
CA ALA A 1068 -51.07 -78.36 -37.31
C ALA A 1068 -50.50 -77.68 -36.04
N ALA A 1069 -49.91 -78.44 -35.10
CA ALA A 1069 -49.26 -77.90 -33.91
C ALA A 1069 -47.75 -77.75 -34.17
N VAL A 1070 -47.26 -76.51 -34.29
CA VAL A 1070 -45.84 -76.20 -34.56
C VAL A 1070 -45.23 -75.55 -33.32
N GLY A 1071 -44.11 -76.09 -32.83
CA GLY A 1071 -43.32 -75.49 -31.73
C GLY A 1071 -43.46 -76.17 -30.36
N ALA A 1072 -43.27 -77.49 -30.28
CA ALA A 1072 -43.13 -78.21 -29.01
C ALA A 1072 -41.87 -79.10 -29.06
N ASP A 1073 -40.85 -78.74 -28.28
CA ASP A 1073 -39.58 -79.48 -28.22
C ASP A 1073 -39.29 -80.05 -26.83
N SER A 1074 -38.83 -81.30 -26.85
CA SER A 1074 -38.20 -82.09 -25.76
C SER A 1074 -39.08 -82.61 -24.61
N ILE A 1075 -38.97 -83.93 -24.38
CA ILE A 1075 -39.50 -84.67 -23.22
C ILE A 1075 -38.31 -85.32 -22.51
N PHE A 1076 -38.22 -85.19 -21.18
CA PHE A 1076 -37.31 -85.96 -20.34
C PHE A 1076 -38.04 -87.13 -19.66
N PHE A 1077 -37.39 -88.29 -19.59
CA PHE A 1077 -37.78 -89.41 -18.74
C PHE A 1077 -36.53 -90.11 -18.19
N GLU A 1078 -36.58 -90.49 -16.92
CA GLU A 1078 -35.57 -91.33 -16.26
C GLU A 1078 -36.14 -92.75 -16.15
N VAL A 1079 -35.40 -93.74 -16.67
CA VAL A 1079 -35.83 -95.16 -16.69
C VAL A 1079 -34.93 -95.95 -15.77
N ASN A 1080 -35.46 -96.37 -14.63
CA ASN A 1080 -34.75 -97.20 -13.66
C ASN A 1080 -35.35 -98.62 -13.68
N MET A 1081 -34.64 -99.59 -14.27
CA MET A 1081 -35.16 -100.94 -14.51
C MET A 1081 -34.31 -102.03 -13.86
N THR A 1082 -34.92 -102.75 -12.92
CA THR A 1082 -34.49 -104.09 -12.48
C THR A 1082 -35.42 -105.15 -13.06
N GLY A 1083 -35.37 -105.33 -14.39
CA GLY A 1083 -36.21 -106.29 -15.12
C GLY A 1083 -35.81 -106.45 -16.58
N SER A 1084 -35.94 -107.66 -17.14
CA SER A 1084 -35.25 -108.09 -18.36
C SER A 1084 -36.07 -107.96 -19.65
N ASN A 1085 -36.48 -106.74 -20.04
CA ASN A 1085 -36.94 -106.42 -21.40
C ASN A 1085 -36.88 -104.89 -21.65
N PRO A 1086 -36.31 -104.39 -22.76
CA PRO A 1086 -36.19 -102.95 -23.03
C PRO A 1086 -37.49 -102.32 -23.55
N ILE A 1087 -37.68 -101.03 -23.23
CA ILE A 1087 -38.71 -100.17 -23.82
C ILE A 1087 -38.09 -99.47 -25.05
N VAL A 1088 -38.82 -99.43 -26.17
CA VAL A 1088 -38.36 -98.81 -27.42
C VAL A 1088 -39.19 -97.55 -27.71
N LEU A 1089 -38.52 -96.40 -27.84
CA LEU A 1089 -39.09 -95.18 -28.41
C LEU A 1089 -38.51 -94.92 -29.81
N SER A 1090 -39.28 -94.25 -30.67
CA SER A 1090 -38.85 -93.84 -32.01
C SER A 1090 -39.36 -92.43 -32.31
N VAL A 1091 -38.45 -91.56 -32.73
CA VAL A 1091 -38.71 -90.16 -33.11
C VAL A 1091 -38.09 -89.93 -34.50
N PRO A 1092 -38.81 -89.34 -35.48
CA PRO A 1092 -38.27 -89.12 -36.82
C PRO A 1092 -37.32 -87.92 -36.87
N VAL A 1093 -36.28 -88.00 -37.72
CA VAL A 1093 -35.28 -86.95 -37.97
C VAL A 1093 -35.47 -86.38 -39.38
N ILE A 1094 -35.35 -85.06 -39.53
CA ILE A 1094 -35.33 -84.36 -40.83
C ILE A 1094 -33.94 -83.75 -41.05
N LEU A 1095 -33.39 -83.89 -42.26
CA LEU A 1095 -31.99 -83.54 -42.58
C LEU A 1095 -31.88 -82.19 -43.33
N PRO A 1096 -30.88 -81.34 -43.02
CA PRO A 1096 -30.53 -80.17 -43.82
C PRO A 1096 -29.75 -80.57 -45.09
N THR A 1097 -29.77 -79.71 -46.11
CA THR A 1097 -29.55 -80.12 -47.52
C THR A 1097 -28.11 -80.06 -48.06
N SER A 1098 -27.12 -79.46 -47.39
CA SER A 1098 -25.69 -79.56 -47.79
C SER A 1098 -24.68 -78.98 -46.78
N CYS A 1099 -23.52 -79.64 -46.61
CA CYS A 1099 -22.29 -79.07 -46.03
C CYS A 1099 -21.31 -78.60 -47.13
N PRO A 1100 -20.44 -77.57 -46.91
CA PRO A 1100 -19.60 -76.99 -47.97
C PRO A 1100 -18.30 -77.74 -48.32
N LEU A 1101 -17.90 -78.74 -47.53
CA LEU A 1101 -16.68 -79.55 -47.69
C LEU A 1101 -16.96 -81.03 -47.33
N PRO A 1102 -16.15 -82.00 -47.80
CA PRO A 1102 -16.57 -83.40 -47.87
C PRO A 1102 -16.77 -84.07 -46.50
N GLU A 1103 -17.85 -84.84 -46.40
CA GLU A 1103 -18.32 -85.54 -45.22
C GLU A 1103 -17.30 -86.60 -44.71
N ILE A 1104 -16.96 -86.55 -43.42
CA ILE A 1104 -16.09 -87.52 -42.76
C ILE A 1104 -16.94 -88.50 -41.94
N VAL A 1105 -17.23 -89.66 -42.52
CA VAL A 1105 -17.92 -90.77 -41.83
C VAL A 1105 -16.89 -91.68 -41.16
N ARG A 1106 -17.05 -91.93 -39.85
CA ARG A 1106 -16.32 -93.02 -39.15
C ARG A 1106 -17.28 -94.18 -38.84
N ILE A 1107 -16.86 -95.37 -39.25
CA ILE A 1107 -17.56 -96.64 -39.02
C ILE A 1107 -16.86 -97.36 -37.86
N PHE A 1108 -17.59 -97.69 -36.80
CA PHE A 1108 -17.09 -98.53 -35.71
C PHE A 1108 -17.53 -100.00 -35.89
N GLN A 1109 -16.64 -100.95 -35.56
CA GLN A 1109 -16.91 -102.39 -35.59
C GLN A 1109 -16.51 -103.05 -34.25
N PRO A 1110 -17.38 -103.85 -33.58
CA PRO A 1110 -17.27 -104.06 -32.13
C PRO A 1110 -16.17 -105.03 -31.65
N VAL A 1111 -15.49 -105.75 -32.54
CA VAL A 1111 -14.72 -106.95 -32.17
C VAL A 1111 -13.22 -106.67 -31.90
N VAL A 1112 -12.71 -105.48 -32.25
CA VAL A 1112 -11.27 -105.16 -32.14
C VAL A 1112 -10.96 -104.06 -31.10
N ASP A 1113 -11.80 -103.03 -30.98
CA ASP A 1113 -11.49 -101.83 -30.19
C ASP A 1113 -12.17 -101.81 -28.80
N ARG A 1114 -11.71 -102.65 -27.86
CA ARG A 1114 -12.23 -102.67 -26.47
C ARG A 1114 -11.56 -101.69 -25.49
N ASN A 1115 -10.54 -100.93 -25.92
CA ASN A 1115 -9.87 -99.91 -25.07
C ASN A 1115 -9.93 -98.52 -25.72
N LEU A 1116 -10.98 -97.76 -25.43
CA LEU A 1116 -11.18 -96.37 -25.89
C LEU A 1116 -10.26 -95.33 -25.21
N VAL A 1117 -9.36 -95.74 -24.33
CA VAL A 1117 -8.66 -94.87 -23.37
C VAL A 1117 -7.41 -94.16 -23.93
N ASP A 1118 -6.87 -94.60 -25.08
CA ASP A 1118 -5.57 -94.14 -25.62
C ASP A 1118 -5.63 -93.34 -26.94
N HIS A 1119 -6.80 -92.85 -27.39
CA HIS A 1119 -6.90 -92.10 -28.66
C HIS A 1119 -6.73 -90.57 -28.53
N THR A 1120 -5.61 -90.08 -29.05
CA THR A 1120 -4.96 -88.78 -28.75
C THR A 1120 -5.53 -87.51 -29.42
N VAL A 1121 -6.81 -87.48 -29.82
CA VAL A 1121 -7.33 -86.40 -30.72
C VAL A 1121 -8.37 -85.46 -30.06
N TRP A 1122 -8.85 -85.75 -28.85
CA TRP A 1122 -9.88 -84.93 -28.18
C TRP A 1122 -9.41 -84.35 -26.83
N ARG A 1123 -8.44 -83.43 -26.90
CA ARG A 1123 -8.09 -82.50 -25.81
C ARG A 1123 -7.80 -81.10 -26.38
N GLY A 1124 -8.62 -80.11 -26.03
CA GLY A 1124 -8.35 -78.69 -26.31
C GLY A 1124 -9.61 -77.85 -26.56
N ASN A 1125 -9.67 -76.65 -25.99
CA ASN A 1125 -10.82 -75.74 -26.06
C ASN A 1125 -10.97 -75.08 -27.45
N ARG A 1126 -11.46 -75.82 -28.45
CA ARG A 1126 -12.04 -75.27 -29.70
C ARG A 1126 -13.22 -76.14 -30.14
N ALA A 1127 -14.32 -75.51 -30.52
CA ALA A 1127 -15.50 -76.19 -31.05
C ALA A 1127 -15.17 -76.91 -32.39
N PRO A 1128 -15.70 -78.12 -32.65
CA PRO A 1128 -15.59 -78.78 -33.95
C PRO A 1128 -16.55 -78.17 -34.98
N ASP A 1129 -16.13 -78.16 -36.24
CA ASP A 1129 -16.93 -77.65 -37.35
C ASP A 1129 -18.09 -78.60 -37.76
N TYR A 1130 -19.12 -78.06 -38.42
CA TYR A 1130 -20.52 -78.54 -38.44
C TYR A 1130 -20.85 -79.95 -39.02
N CYS A 1131 -19.88 -80.78 -39.45
CA CYS A 1131 -20.15 -81.90 -40.38
C CYS A 1131 -19.58 -83.30 -39.99
N HIS A 1132 -19.68 -83.72 -38.71
CA HIS A 1132 -19.23 -85.05 -38.24
C HIS A 1132 -20.39 -86.03 -37.96
N LYS A 1133 -20.24 -87.31 -38.38
CA LYS A 1133 -21.22 -88.41 -38.13
C LYS A 1133 -20.56 -89.70 -37.61
N ILE A 1134 -21.30 -90.47 -36.81
CA ILE A 1134 -20.92 -91.83 -36.39
C ILE A 1134 -21.92 -92.86 -36.91
N GLN A 1135 -21.41 -93.94 -37.50
CA GLN A 1135 -22.22 -95.06 -37.98
C GLN A 1135 -21.89 -96.36 -37.21
N LEU A 1136 -22.92 -96.98 -36.63
CA LEU A 1136 -22.80 -98.20 -35.83
C LEU A 1136 -23.13 -99.44 -36.69
N SER A 1137 -22.16 -100.34 -36.88
CA SER A 1137 -22.33 -101.57 -37.67
C SER A 1137 -21.94 -102.82 -36.90
N GLY A 1138 -22.92 -103.67 -36.56
CA GLY A 1138 -22.71 -104.90 -35.79
C GLY A 1138 -23.98 -105.42 -35.10
N ASN A 1139 -23.87 -106.59 -34.46
CA ASN A 1139 -24.95 -107.27 -33.74
C ASN A 1139 -24.77 -107.23 -32.20
N GLU A 1140 -23.92 -106.34 -31.67
CA GLU A 1140 -23.69 -106.16 -30.23
C GLU A 1140 -23.64 -104.66 -29.89
N GLY A 1141 -23.97 -104.31 -28.64
CA GLY A 1141 -24.18 -102.94 -28.17
C GLY A 1141 -22.91 -102.11 -27.95
N PHE A 1142 -23.11 -100.81 -27.71
CA PHE A 1142 -22.07 -99.83 -27.38
C PHE A 1142 -22.18 -99.43 -25.91
N TYR A 1143 -21.04 -99.29 -25.22
CA TYR A 1143 -20.97 -99.03 -23.78
C TYR A 1143 -20.06 -97.83 -23.46
N LEU A 1144 -20.57 -96.86 -22.69
CA LEU A 1144 -19.84 -95.66 -22.26
C LEU A 1144 -19.66 -95.68 -20.71
N PRO A 1145 -18.42 -95.86 -20.19
CA PRO A 1145 -18.16 -95.98 -18.76
C PRO A 1145 -18.19 -94.63 -18.02
N SER A 1146 -18.46 -94.69 -16.71
CA SER A 1146 -18.61 -93.52 -15.84
C SER A 1146 -17.38 -92.57 -15.85
N GLY A 1147 -17.63 -91.26 -15.78
CA GLY A 1147 -16.59 -90.22 -15.72
C GLY A 1147 -16.10 -89.66 -17.06
N TYR A 1148 -16.67 -90.09 -18.19
CA TYR A 1148 -16.32 -89.62 -19.54
C TYR A 1148 -17.48 -88.88 -20.22
N LYS A 1149 -17.17 -87.90 -21.08
CA LYS A 1149 -18.14 -87.20 -21.94
C LYS A 1149 -17.95 -87.61 -23.41
N MET A 1150 -19.06 -87.83 -24.12
CA MET A 1150 -19.10 -88.00 -25.58
C MET A 1150 -20.21 -87.13 -26.17
N GLU A 1151 -19.89 -86.37 -27.22
CA GLU A 1151 -20.79 -85.39 -27.86
C GLU A 1151 -20.86 -85.68 -29.36
N VAL A 1152 -22.08 -85.77 -29.92
CA VAL A 1152 -22.32 -86.16 -31.33
C VAL A 1152 -23.51 -85.41 -31.94
N ASN A 1153 -23.43 -85.06 -33.23
CA ASN A 1153 -24.52 -84.34 -33.91
C ASN A 1153 -25.54 -85.27 -34.59
N SER A 1154 -25.17 -86.52 -34.91
CA SER A 1154 -26.11 -87.56 -35.34
C SER A 1154 -25.50 -88.97 -35.22
N ILE A 1155 -26.35 -89.95 -34.92
CA ILE A 1155 -25.99 -91.38 -34.89
C ILE A 1155 -26.80 -92.08 -35.98
N GLU A 1156 -26.14 -92.72 -36.93
CA GLU A 1156 -26.81 -93.42 -38.02
C GLU A 1156 -26.75 -94.94 -37.82
N ILE A 1157 -27.92 -95.57 -37.69
CA ILE A 1157 -28.06 -97.02 -37.56
C ILE A 1157 -28.37 -97.59 -38.96
N ALA A 1158 -27.42 -98.35 -39.52
CA ALA A 1158 -27.58 -98.92 -40.86
C ALA A 1158 -28.80 -99.87 -40.93
N PRO A 1159 -29.70 -99.71 -41.92
CA PRO A 1159 -30.98 -100.42 -41.95
C PRO A 1159 -30.85 -101.85 -42.48
N GLN A 1160 -30.69 -102.82 -41.56
CA GLN A 1160 -31.24 -104.18 -41.74
C GLN A 1160 -31.29 -105.02 -40.45
N THR A 1161 -32.24 -105.96 -40.49
CA THR A 1161 -32.86 -106.80 -39.45
C THR A 1161 -31.95 -107.49 -38.42
N GLY A 1162 -32.22 -107.25 -37.14
CA GLY A 1162 -31.76 -108.03 -35.97
C GLY A 1162 -32.33 -107.44 -34.66
N PRO A 1163 -32.75 -108.23 -33.64
CA PRO A 1163 -33.63 -107.68 -32.58
C PRO A 1163 -32.95 -106.80 -31.51
N ASP A 1164 -31.70 -107.08 -31.14
CA ASP A 1164 -31.07 -106.44 -29.98
C ASP A 1164 -29.85 -105.59 -30.39
N ARG A 1165 -30.03 -104.26 -30.37
CA ARG A 1165 -28.94 -103.27 -30.39
C ARG A 1165 -29.23 -102.21 -29.35
N TRP A 1166 -28.27 -101.94 -28.48
CA TRP A 1166 -28.41 -101.02 -27.37
C TRP A 1166 -27.18 -100.14 -27.19
N VAL A 1167 -27.40 -98.95 -26.64
CA VAL A 1167 -26.35 -98.06 -26.11
C VAL A 1167 -26.54 -98.06 -24.59
N GLU A 1168 -25.57 -98.58 -23.86
CA GLU A 1168 -25.55 -98.63 -22.40
C GLU A 1168 -24.60 -97.54 -21.90
N ILE A 1169 -25.14 -96.58 -21.16
CA ILE A 1169 -24.38 -95.47 -20.59
C ILE A 1169 -24.35 -95.70 -19.09
N GLU A 1170 -23.15 -95.84 -18.53
CA GLU A 1170 -22.98 -96.14 -17.12
C GLU A 1170 -23.19 -94.87 -16.26
N THR A 1171 -23.73 -95.05 -15.06
CA THR A 1171 -24.12 -93.95 -14.18
C THR A 1171 -22.93 -93.02 -13.89
N GLY A 1172 -23.03 -91.75 -14.31
CA GLY A 1172 -21.95 -90.76 -14.19
C GLY A 1172 -21.13 -90.52 -15.46
N ALA A 1173 -21.47 -91.14 -16.59
CA ALA A 1173 -21.02 -90.73 -17.92
C ALA A 1173 -21.98 -89.69 -18.54
N VAL A 1174 -21.48 -88.86 -19.46
CA VAL A 1174 -22.29 -87.83 -20.14
C VAL A 1174 -22.31 -88.10 -21.64
N PHE A 1175 -23.51 -88.27 -22.20
CA PHE A 1175 -23.73 -88.49 -23.63
C PHE A 1175 -24.67 -87.42 -24.18
N GLU A 1176 -24.18 -86.62 -25.13
CA GLU A 1176 -24.86 -85.40 -25.59
C GLU A 1176 -25.11 -85.46 -27.10
N VAL A 1177 -26.38 -85.29 -27.49
CA VAL A 1177 -26.82 -85.32 -28.89
C VAL A 1177 -27.41 -83.97 -29.25
N ASN A 1178 -26.71 -83.20 -30.07
CA ASN A 1178 -27.13 -81.84 -30.44
C ASN A 1178 -28.24 -81.89 -31.51
N VAL A 1179 -29.44 -81.43 -31.15
CA VAL A 1179 -30.54 -81.16 -32.10
C VAL A 1179 -30.72 -79.64 -32.19
N LEU A 1180 -30.36 -79.07 -33.33
CA LEU A 1180 -30.42 -77.62 -33.56
C LEU A 1180 -31.55 -77.27 -34.54
N GLY A 1181 -32.30 -76.21 -34.21
CA GLY A 1181 -33.19 -75.54 -35.15
C GLY A 1181 -32.42 -74.67 -36.15
N PHE A 1182 -32.96 -74.54 -37.36
CA PHE A 1182 -32.58 -73.52 -38.34
C PHE A 1182 -33.45 -72.25 -38.14
N GLU A 1183 -33.01 -71.14 -38.76
CA GLU A 1183 -33.71 -69.82 -38.77
C GLU A 1183 -35.20 -69.86 -39.17
#